data_AF-A0A1I3QZH9-F1
#
_entry.id   AF-A0A1I3QZH9-F1
#
_cell.length_a   1.000
_cell.length_b   1.000
_cell.length_c   1.000
_cell.angle_alpha   90.00
_cell.angle_beta   90.00
_cell.angle_gamma   90.00
#
_symmetry.space_group_name_H-M   'P 1'
#
loop_
_entity.id
_entity.type
_entity.pdbx_description
1 polymer ?
#
loop_
_entity_poly.entity_id
_entity_poly.type
_entity_poly.pdbx_seq_one_letter_code
_entity_poly.pdbx_strand_id
1 'polypeptide(L)'
;MTYSVLRAAAFAAVSVPLLPGLAAAQFTTIPGVGWEGAGAGATFAQIDSNPRPDLIFMAYDDPARDNNFRYRIGFNVNAAGQATSWSSDFIRVDGLGWEGDGAGVAVGNIDGDSRPDMILMAYDDPTGANSFRYRVGKDLNSAGVAASWSGSIQVPGVGHKGAGAAVALAQLDGDSRPDMILMAYDDPVRGNSFRYRVGLNLNSNGIATAWSSSYLTAPGVGWEGQGAGMDVTDLDGNGVPDVIFMAYDNPERSNNFRYRVGMNMAPNGAVESWSEPFAMLPGVGWEGQGAGAAVADLDGDGAPEMIVMAYDNPERGNTFRYRLVPSPIRPTAEIALTVSRHEDTTLTNADVDRIFADASAVLQADDGGGDVACPVRLRRNGDVGVFTTGDGSLDTSAELQAVFALAGNIKVVDDVNFCAGGFNSSFIGCGQTPGSSFITERFTASLEGILWGHEFGHNTGLPHNSSSNFVMFGSIGSSRIRVTNAECNSLLARAGSPATGALTGALALPQADDVIRLERVGDFTPGAVPIQPIKDFVTQIYFEGLPLDVAASYGPDVVPELVEMLADPSLVTYHENIALTLGLIGSPLAAEPLQAYVSRGGVDDGDLRRAEKGIVGAVIGLGYLAGQTSDPELVQFLIDLAEPTELRSETAARLATKAGGSVAEANDDVARYAIISLGFTGQPEASAFLERTLAAPEDVLKLRVPDVQNLLRQGIESNDLIRRDGLQIILPIDR
;
A
#
# COMPACT_ATOMS: atom_id res chain seq x y z
N MET A 1 2.15 65.24 26.71
CA MET A 1 3.06 65.86 25.72
C MET A 1 3.37 64.84 24.65
N THR A 2 3.19 65.24 23.39
CA THR A 2 3.67 64.68 22.13
C THR A 2 3.30 63.24 21.72
N TYR A 3 2.31 63.19 20.82
CA TYR A 3 2.14 62.25 19.71
C TYR A 3 3.32 62.28 18.72
N SER A 4 3.66 61.14 18.09
CA SER A 4 4.20 61.10 16.73
C SER A 4 3.81 59.82 15.96
N VAL A 5 2.86 60.05 15.06
CA VAL A 5 2.36 59.36 13.86
C VAL A 5 3.43 58.64 13.01
N LEU A 6 3.13 57.49 12.39
CA LEU A 6 3.16 57.29 10.91
C LEU A 6 2.85 55.84 10.43
N ARG A 7 1.81 55.80 9.57
CA ARG A 7 1.57 55.00 8.35
C ARG A 7 0.96 53.60 8.45
N ALA A 8 -0.35 53.60 8.15
CA ALA A 8 -1.08 52.52 7.51
C ALA A 8 -0.49 52.19 6.12
N ALA A 9 -0.25 50.90 5.89
CA ALA A 9 -0.21 50.30 4.56
C ALA A 9 -1.45 49.41 4.44
N ALA A 10 -2.36 49.76 3.55
CA ALA A 10 -3.49 48.94 3.18
C ALA A 10 -3.00 47.78 2.31
N PHE A 11 -3.04 46.56 2.84
CA PHE A 11 -3.04 45.36 2.01
C PHE A 11 -4.50 44.99 1.73
N ALA A 12 -4.85 45.04 0.45
CA ALA A 12 -6.12 44.53 -0.04
C ALA A 12 -6.24 43.04 0.31
N ALA A 13 -7.29 42.68 1.02
CA ALA A 13 -7.67 41.29 1.24
C ALA A 13 -8.02 40.67 -0.12
N VAL A 14 -7.11 39.85 -0.65
CA VAL A 14 -7.47 38.86 -1.67
C VAL A 14 -8.24 37.77 -0.92
N SER A 15 -9.56 37.76 -1.08
CA SER A 15 -10.41 36.66 -0.69
C SER A 15 -10.02 35.42 -1.51
N VAL A 16 -9.15 34.60 -0.93
CA VAL A 16 -8.92 33.22 -1.39
C VAL A 16 -10.20 32.46 -1.07
N PRO A 17 -10.84 31.79 -2.05
CA PRO A 17 -11.95 30.91 -1.75
C PRO A 17 -11.45 29.81 -0.83
N LEU A 18 -12.09 29.67 0.33
CA LEU A 18 -11.92 28.53 1.23
C LEU A 18 -12.04 27.25 0.40
N LEU A 19 -10.94 26.49 0.33
CA LEU A 19 -10.96 25.11 -0.14
C LEU A 19 -12.06 24.36 0.62
N PRO A 20 -12.96 23.62 -0.07
CA PRO A 20 -13.91 22.78 0.60
C PRO A 20 -13.19 21.53 1.15
N GLY A 21 -13.34 21.27 2.45
CA GLY A 21 -13.20 19.91 3.00
C GLY A 21 -11.90 19.54 3.72
N LEU A 22 -11.52 20.26 4.78
CA LEU A 22 -11.03 19.55 5.96
C LEU A 22 -12.29 19.19 6.78
N ALA A 23 -12.75 17.96 6.67
CA ALA A 23 -13.81 17.47 7.56
C ALA A 23 -13.33 17.70 9.00
N ALA A 24 -14.11 18.44 9.80
CA ALA A 24 -13.83 18.56 11.23
C ALA A 24 -13.71 17.15 11.81
N ALA A 25 -12.67 16.91 12.63
CA ALA A 25 -12.47 15.62 13.28
C ALA A 25 -13.78 15.17 13.95
N GLN A 26 -14.35 14.05 13.49
CA GLN A 26 -15.63 13.55 13.97
C GLN A 26 -15.41 12.82 15.30
N PHE A 27 -15.74 13.48 16.40
CA PHE A 27 -15.74 12.86 17.73
C PHE A 27 -17.10 12.21 18.01
N THR A 28 -17.06 11.10 18.74
CA THR A 28 -18.26 10.51 19.34
C THR A 28 -18.40 11.07 20.76
N THR A 29 -19.56 11.64 21.05
CA THR A 29 -19.90 12.21 22.36
C THR A 29 -20.89 11.31 23.08
N ILE A 30 -20.55 10.90 24.29
CA ILE A 30 -21.39 10.09 25.17
C ILE A 30 -21.64 10.88 26.45
N PRO A 31 -22.86 10.81 27.05
CA PRO A 31 -23.12 11.42 28.34
C PRO A 31 -22.08 10.99 29.37
N GLY A 32 -21.54 11.94 30.13
CA GLY A 32 -20.63 11.65 31.22
C GLY A 32 -21.34 10.99 32.40
N VAL A 33 -20.66 11.04 33.53
CA VAL A 33 -21.07 10.37 34.77
C VAL A 33 -21.06 11.29 35.98
N GLY A 34 -20.78 12.58 35.77
CA GLY A 34 -20.56 13.56 36.82
C GLY A 34 -20.50 14.98 36.29
N TRP A 35 -20.40 15.94 37.21
CA TRP A 35 -20.24 17.37 36.90
C TRP A 35 -18.80 17.85 37.06
N GLU A 36 -18.02 17.18 37.89
CA GLU A 36 -16.62 17.49 38.17
C GLU A 36 -15.84 16.17 38.19
N GLY A 37 -14.57 16.21 37.76
CA GLY A 37 -13.72 15.03 37.67
C GLY A 37 -12.28 15.32 38.08
N ALA A 38 -11.69 14.37 38.79
CA ALA A 38 -10.29 14.34 39.23
C ALA A 38 -9.44 13.36 38.39
N GLY A 39 -9.95 12.93 37.24
CA GLY A 39 -9.31 11.94 36.37
C GLY A 39 -10.31 11.08 35.62
N ALA A 40 -9.84 10.46 34.54
CA ALA A 40 -10.64 9.56 33.72
C ALA A 40 -9.74 8.52 33.05
N GLY A 41 -10.31 7.38 32.67
CA GLY A 41 -9.62 6.30 31.99
C GLY A 41 -10.51 5.59 30.97
N ALA A 42 -9.87 4.86 30.06
CA ALA A 42 -10.51 4.02 29.06
C ALA A 42 -9.82 2.66 29.04
N THR A 43 -10.56 1.58 28.77
CA THR A 43 -9.99 0.25 28.51
C THR A 43 -10.95 -0.54 27.63
N PHE A 44 -10.40 -1.38 26.76
CA PHE A 44 -11.17 -2.47 26.16
C PHE A 44 -11.21 -3.68 27.09
N ALA A 45 -12.25 -4.48 26.98
CA ALA A 45 -12.40 -5.74 27.70
C ALA A 45 -13.42 -6.65 27.03
N GLN A 46 -13.35 -7.94 27.30
CA GLN A 46 -14.39 -8.89 26.92
C GLN A 46 -15.34 -9.11 28.11
N ILE A 47 -16.45 -8.36 28.20
CA ILE A 47 -17.36 -8.38 29.36
C ILE A 47 -18.52 -9.35 29.13
N ASP A 48 -18.99 -9.48 27.89
CA ASP A 48 -20.05 -10.40 27.51
C ASP A 48 -19.56 -11.59 26.65
N SER A 49 -20.47 -12.34 26.03
CA SER A 49 -20.14 -13.54 25.24
C SER A 49 -19.89 -13.27 23.75
N ASN A 50 -20.03 -12.03 23.28
CA ASN A 50 -19.87 -11.67 21.88
C ASN A 50 -18.39 -11.42 21.57
N PRO A 51 -17.83 -11.96 20.48
CA PRO A 51 -16.39 -11.84 20.21
C PRO A 51 -15.86 -10.41 19.99
N ARG A 52 -16.74 -9.40 19.82
CA ARG A 52 -16.30 -8.00 19.71
C ARG A 52 -16.00 -7.42 21.09
N PRO A 53 -14.89 -6.67 21.25
CA PRO A 53 -14.55 -6.10 22.55
C PRO A 53 -15.58 -5.05 22.99
N ASP A 54 -15.73 -4.93 24.31
CA ASP A 54 -16.49 -3.89 24.98
C ASP A 54 -15.55 -2.76 25.42
N LEU A 55 -16.04 -1.53 25.45
CA LEU A 55 -15.28 -0.34 25.82
C LEU A 55 -15.80 0.23 27.14
N ILE A 56 -14.91 0.41 28.11
CA ILE A 56 -15.23 1.04 29.39
C ILE A 56 -14.66 2.45 29.41
N PHE A 57 -15.51 3.42 29.72
CA PHE A 57 -15.07 4.77 30.13
C PHE A 57 -15.37 4.99 31.59
N MET A 58 -14.35 5.45 32.32
CA MET A 58 -14.40 5.69 33.75
C MET A 58 -13.99 7.12 34.05
N ALA A 59 -14.67 7.76 35.00
CA ALA A 59 -14.24 9.01 35.62
C ALA A 59 -14.19 8.86 37.14
N TYR A 60 -13.24 9.54 37.76
CA TYR A 60 -13.16 9.73 39.21
C TYR A 60 -13.88 11.03 39.56
N ASP A 61 -15.17 10.90 39.87
CA ASP A 61 -16.04 12.03 40.15
C ASP A 61 -15.65 12.70 41.47
N ASP A 62 -15.61 14.04 41.46
CA ASP A 62 -15.18 14.91 42.56
C ASP A 62 -16.36 15.74 43.11
N PRO A 63 -17.30 15.13 43.85
CA PRO A 63 -18.39 15.85 44.48
C PRO A 63 -17.87 16.60 45.72
N ALA A 64 -18.72 17.42 46.37
CA ALA A 64 -18.34 18.11 47.63
C ALA A 64 -18.05 17.19 48.85
N ARG A 65 -17.91 15.86 48.65
CA ARG A 65 -17.61 14.82 49.64
C ARG A 65 -16.62 13.82 49.00
N ASP A 66 -16.44 12.63 49.57
CA ASP A 66 -15.56 11.60 49.03
C ASP A 66 -15.72 11.37 47.52
N ASN A 67 -14.59 11.35 46.81
CA ASN A 67 -14.54 11.02 45.40
C ASN A 67 -15.03 9.59 45.19
N ASN A 68 -15.54 9.31 44.00
CA ASN A 68 -16.06 7.98 43.67
C ASN A 68 -15.80 7.66 42.21
N PHE A 69 -15.51 6.39 41.93
CA PHE A 69 -15.37 5.93 40.56
C PHE A 69 -16.75 5.75 39.95
N ARG A 70 -16.90 6.22 38.70
CA ARG A 70 -18.11 6.00 37.91
C ARG A 70 -17.72 5.59 36.51
N TYR A 71 -18.36 4.55 35.99
CA TYR A 71 -18.06 4.07 34.65
C TYR A 71 -19.31 3.67 33.86
N ARG A 72 -19.16 3.75 32.53
CA ARG A 72 -20.13 3.29 31.52
C ARG A 72 -19.45 2.29 30.61
N ILE A 73 -20.27 1.44 30.00
CA ILE A 73 -19.82 0.38 29.10
C ILE A 73 -20.48 0.58 27.75
N GLY A 74 -19.68 0.67 26.70
CA GLY A 74 -20.09 0.57 25.31
C GLY A 74 -19.92 -0.87 24.87
N PHE A 75 -21.01 -1.59 24.67
CA PHE A 75 -20.99 -3.00 24.31
C PHE A 75 -20.68 -3.20 22.82
N ASN A 76 -19.89 -4.22 22.51
CA ASN A 76 -19.72 -4.75 21.16
C ASN A 76 -19.24 -3.69 20.15
N VAL A 77 -18.04 -3.17 20.37
CA VAL A 77 -17.42 -2.13 19.53
C VAL A 77 -17.02 -2.71 18.18
N ASN A 78 -17.38 -2.01 17.09
CA ASN A 78 -17.02 -2.41 15.72
C ASN A 78 -15.69 -1.79 15.26
N ALA A 79 -15.23 -2.16 14.07
CA ALA A 79 -14.04 -1.63 13.39
C ALA A 79 -14.03 -0.08 13.24
N ALA A 80 -15.18 0.59 13.33
CA ALA A 80 -15.27 2.05 13.30
C ALA A 80 -15.19 2.68 14.70
N GLY A 81 -14.90 1.91 15.75
CA GLY A 81 -14.88 2.37 17.14
C GLY A 81 -16.28 2.66 17.70
N GLN A 82 -17.35 2.16 17.08
CA GLN A 82 -18.72 2.41 17.51
C GLN A 82 -19.27 1.23 18.31
N ALA A 83 -19.66 1.51 19.56
CA ALA A 83 -20.39 0.55 20.39
C ALA A 83 -21.79 0.30 19.81
N THR A 84 -22.25 -0.94 19.86
CA THR A 84 -23.62 -1.32 19.48
C THR A 84 -24.66 -0.67 20.41
N SER A 85 -24.34 -0.57 21.70
CA SER A 85 -25.16 0.12 22.69
C SER A 85 -24.32 0.55 23.88
N TRP A 86 -24.78 1.55 24.63
CA TRP A 86 -24.16 1.96 25.90
C TRP A 86 -25.02 1.51 27.07
N SER A 87 -24.39 1.28 28.23
CA SER A 87 -25.09 1.02 29.49
C SER A 87 -26.12 2.12 29.78
N SER A 88 -27.32 1.70 30.18
CA SER A 88 -28.45 2.63 30.42
C SER A 88 -28.17 3.62 31.55
N ASP A 89 -27.40 3.19 32.56
CA ASP A 89 -26.88 4.02 33.64
C ASP A 89 -25.38 3.79 33.83
N PHE A 90 -24.74 4.61 34.66
CA PHE A 90 -23.37 4.38 35.10
C PHE A 90 -23.32 3.54 36.38
N ILE A 91 -22.22 2.82 36.56
CA ILE A 91 -21.96 2.05 37.79
C ILE A 91 -21.09 2.90 38.70
N ARG A 92 -21.47 3.00 39.98
CA ARG A 92 -20.75 3.75 41.01
C ARG A 92 -20.02 2.82 41.97
N VAL A 93 -18.77 3.14 42.26
CA VAL A 93 -17.92 2.44 43.24
C VAL A 93 -17.30 3.48 44.16
N ASP A 94 -17.22 3.17 45.46
CA ASP A 94 -16.60 4.06 46.44
C ASP A 94 -15.15 4.39 46.05
N GLY A 95 -14.74 5.65 46.21
CA GLY A 95 -13.38 6.09 45.88
C GLY A 95 -12.34 5.74 46.93
N LEU A 96 -11.14 6.26 46.75
CA LEU A 96 -9.93 5.86 47.48
C LEU A 96 -9.26 7.01 48.25
N GLY A 97 -9.84 8.20 48.20
CA GLY A 97 -9.34 9.44 48.78
C GLY A 97 -10.30 10.60 48.54
N TRP A 98 -9.98 11.76 49.10
CA TRP A 98 -10.77 12.99 49.00
C TRP A 98 -10.31 13.90 47.85
N GLU A 99 -9.05 13.78 47.42
CA GLU A 99 -8.45 14.55 46.34
C GLU A 99 -7.67 13.59 45.43
N GLY A 100 -7.56 13.91 44.14
CA GLY A 100 -6.85 13.07 43.18
C GLY A 100 -6.32 13.86 41.99
N ASP A 101 -5.12 13.50 41.57
CA ASP A 101 -4.39 14.09 40.43
C ASP A 101 -4.47 13.23 39.16
N GLY A 102 -5.41 12.28 39.15
CA GLY A 102 -5.60 11.33 38.05
C GLY A 102 -6.21 10.01 38.50
N ALA A 103 -6.75 9.26 37.55
CA ALA A 103 -7.35 7.96 37.82
C ALA A 103 -7.35 7.09 36.56
N GLY A 104 -7.28 5.77 36.74
CA GLY A 104 -7.27 4.80 35.65
C GLY A 104 -8.13 3.57 35.94
N VAL A 105 -8.47 2.86 34.88
CA VAL A 105 -9.19 1.57 34.92
C VAL A 105 -8.42 0.56 34.07
N ALA A 106 -8.32 -0.67 34.55
CA ALA A 106 -7.83 -1.81 33.79
C ALA A 106 -8.73 -3.02 34.03
N VAL A 107 -8.91 -3.86 33.02
CA VAL A 107 -9.70 -5.08 33.11
C VAL A 107 -8.89 -6.25 32.58
N GLY A 108 -8.92 -7.36 33.31
CA GLY A 108 -8.15 -8.55 32.99
C GLY A 108 -8.41 -9.64 34.01
N ASN A 109 -7.97 -10.86 33.71
CA ASN A 109 -8.19 -11.99 34.61
C ASN A 109 -7.09 -12.04 35.69
N ILE A 110 -7.42 -11.69 36.95
CA ILE A 110 -6.43 -11.56 38.04
C ILE A 110 -6.36 -12.83 38.90
N ASP A 111 -7.43 -13.61 39.03
CA ASP A 111 -7.43 -14.87 39.80
C ASP A 111 -7.47 -16.16 38.97
N GLY A 112 -7.43 -16.06 37.64
CA GLY A 112 -7.31 -17.19 36.73
C GLY A 112 -8.62 -17.91 36.46
N ASP A 113 -9.77 -17.31 36.76
CA ASP A 113 -11.09 -17.87 36.49
C ASP A 113 -11.58 -17.55 35.06
N SER A 114 -12.86 -17.76 34.74
CA SER A 114 -13.38 -17.48 33.38
C SER A 114 -13.96 -16.08 33.20
N ARG A 115 -14.05 -15.29 34.28
CA ARG A 115 -14.66 -13.96 34.30
C ARG A 115 -13.56 -12.90 34.42
N PRO A 116 -13.70 -11.76 33.73
CA PRO A 116 -12.73 -10.69 33.90
C PRO A 116 -12.88 -10.01 35.26
N ASP A 117 -11.76 -9.56 35.81
CA ASP A 117 -11.68 -8.71 37.00
C ASP A 117 -11.39 -7.25 36.60
N MET A 118 -11.62 -6.32 37.52
CA MET A 118 -11.39 -4.89 37.30
C MET A 118 -10.45 -4.29 38.35
N ILE A 119 -9.53 -3.44 37.91
CA ILE A 119 -8.78 -2.54 38.78
C ILE A 119 -9.29 -1.12 38.58
N LEU A 120 -9.66 -0.45 39.67
CA LEU A 120 -9.91 0.98 39.71
C LEU A 120 -8.83 1.64 40.55
N MET A 121 -8.16 2.63 39.97
CA MET A 121 -6.99 3.28 40.55
C MET A 121 -7.17 4.80 40.57
N ALA A 122 -6.79 5.43 41.69
CA ALA A 122 -6.66 6.87 41.83
C ALA A 122 -5.23 7.24 42.25
N TYR A 123 -4.70 8.33 41.70
CA TYR A 123 -3.47 8.95 42.15
C TYR A 123 -3.81 9.98 43.23
N ASP A 124 -3.86 9.50 44.46
CA ASP A 124 -4.28 10.25 45.65
C ASP A 124 -3.28 11.37 45.93
N ASP A 125 -3.79 12.59 46.12
CA ASP A 125 -3.03 13.81 46.45
C ASP A 125 -3.23 14.20 47.93
N PRO A 126 -2.59 13.50 48.89
CA PRO A 126 -2.53 13.95 50.26
C PRO A 126 -1.50 15.07 50.39
N THR A 127 -1.54 15.83 51.49
CA THR A 127 -0.44 16.75 51.82
C THR A 127 0.92 16.02 51.85
N GLY A 128 1.76 16.23 50.83
CA GLY A 128 3.04 15.54 50.70
C GLY A 128 3.27 14.94 49.33
N ALA A 129 3.76 13.70 49.27
CA ALA A 129 3.95 12.96 48.02
C ALA A 129 2.70 12.16 47.70
N ASN A 130 2.29 12.15 46.44
CA ASN A 130 1.13 11.42 45.98
C ASN A 130 1.38 9.91 46.11
N SER A 131 0.29 9.16 46.16
CA SER A 131 0.37 7.69 46.17
C SER A 131 -0.65 7.10 45.23
N PHE A 132 -0.28 6.00 44.57
CA PHE A 132 -1.28 5.22 43.86
C PHE A 132 -2.11 4.44 44.88
N ARG A 133 -3.43 4.53 44.75
CA ARG A 133 -4.35 3.70 45.50
C ARG A 133 -5.23 2.97 44.51
N TYR A 134 -5.42 1.67 44.69
CA TYR A 134 -6.31 0.89 43.86
C TYR A 134 -7.14 -0.10 44.67
N ARG A 135 -8.19 -0.61 44.03
CA ARG A 135 -9.01 -1.72 44.52
C ARG A 135 -9.34 -2.66 43.36
N VAL A 136 -9.61 -3.92 43.70
CA VAL A 136 -9.89 -4.98 42.74
C VAL A 136 -11.35 -5.40 42.85
N GLY A 137 -12.08 -5.32 41.75
CA GLY A 137 -13.43 -5.84 41.59
C GLY A 137 -13.38 -7.23 40.98
N LYS A 138 -13.97 -8.21 41.65
CA LYS A 138 -13.92 -9.62 41.25
C LYS A 138 -15.10 -10.07 40.40
N ASP A 139 -14.85 -10.94 39.44
CA ASP A 139 -15.84 -11.68 38.67
C ASP A 139 -16.91 -10.76 38.05
N LEU A 140 -16.52 -9.87 37.13
CA LEU A 140 -17.49 -9.01 36.45
C LEU A 140 -18.58 -9.86 35.80
N ASN A 141 -19.84 -9.47 36.02
CA ASN A 141 -20.96 -10.03 35.27
C ASN A 141 -21.08 -9.39 33.88
N SER A 142 -22.00 -9.87 33.05
CA SER A 142 -22.20 -9.34 31.68
C SER A 142 -22.74 -7.91 31.62
N ALA A 143 -23.11 -7.31 32.76
CA ALA A 143 -23.42 -5.89 32.87
C ALA A 143 -22.22 -5.07 33.40
N GLY A 144 -21.06 -5.72 33.54
CA GLY A 144 -19.82 -5.15 34.09
C GLY A 144 -19.88 -4.79 35.57
N VAL A 145 -20.77 -5.42 36.35
CA VAL A 145 -20.82 -5.25 37.82
C VAL A 145 -20.00 -6.35 38.47
N ALA A 146 -19.03 -5.95 39.31
CA ALA A 146 -18.22 -6.87 40.11
C ALA A 146 -19.05 -7.59 41.18
N ALA A 147 -18.77 -8.86 41.42
CA ALA A 147 -19.38 -9.65 42.50
C ALA A 147 -18.92 -9.19 43.89
N SER A 148 -17.69 -8.70 44.01
CA SER A 148 -17.15 -8.13 45.24
C SER A 148 -16.00 -7.16 44.97
N TRP A 149 -15.66 -6.33 45.96
CA TRP A 149 -14.53 -5.41 45.90
C TRP A 149 -13.55 -5.66 47.04
N SER A 150 -12.25 -5.59 46.76
CA SER A 150 -11.20 -5.60 47.78
C SER A 150 -11.21 -4.34 48.64
N GLY A 151 -10.44 -4.36 49.73
CA GLY A 151 -10.03 -3.12 50.40
C GLY A 151 -9.09 -2.27 49.52
N SER A 152 -8.80 -1.06 50.00
CA SER A 152 -7.82 -0.15 49.37
C SER A 152 -6.41 -0.71 49.51
N ILE A 153 -5.67 -0.77 48.40
CA ILE A 153 -4.25 -1.13 48.34
C ILE A 153 -3.48 0.11 47.93
N GLN A 154 -2.42 0.43 48.68
CA GLN A 154 -1.60 1.62 48.47
C GLN A 154 -0.19 1.26 48.01
N VAL A 155 0.29 1.96 46.98
CA VAL A 155 1.62 1.85 46.40
C VAL A 155 2.27 3.24 46.42
N PRO A 156 3.57 3.36 46.79
CA PRO A 156 4.27 4.64 46.73
C PRO A 156 4.12 5.29 45.34
N GLY A 157 3.86 6.60 45.30
CA GLY A 157 3.76 7.33 44.04
C GLY A 157 5.11 7.57 43.37
N VAL A 158 5.10 8.51 42.42
CA VAL A 158 6.23 8.87 41.55
C VAL A 158 6.54 10.37 41.53
N GLY A 159 5.81 11.14 42.34
CA GLY A 159 5.84 12.60 42.33
C GLY A 159 4.98 13.22 43.43
N HIS A 160 5.02 14.55 43.50
CA HIS A 160 4.22 15.37 44.41
C HIS A 160 3.02 16.03 43.76
N LYS A 161 2.92 15.98 42.42
CA LYS A 161 1.83 16.51 41.62
C LYS A 161 1.69 15.67 40.36
N GLY A 162 0.45 15.45 39.93
CA GLY A 162 0.13 14.78 38.67
C GLY A 162 -0.86 15.59 37.83
N ALA A 163 -0.71 15.47 36.52
CA ALA A 163 -1.61 16.03 35.52
C ALA A 163 -2.44 14.92 34.83
N GLY A 164 -2.65 13.79 35.53
CA GLY A 164 -3.24 12.57 35.02
C GLY A 164 -2.50 11.31 35.50
N ALA A 165 -3.19 10.17 35.51
CA ALA A 165 -2.65 8.89 35.91
C ALA A 165 -3.41 7.74 35.23
N ALA A 166 -2.75 6.60 35.05
CA ALA A 166 -3.35 5.43 34.42
C ALA A 166 -2.83 4.12 35.05
N VAL A 167 -3.59 3.05 34.85
CA VAL A 167 -3.22 1.67 35.21
C VAL A 167 -3.42 0.79 33.99
N ALA A 168 -2.52 -0.16 33.77
CA ALA A 168 -2.65 -1.19 32.74
C ALA A 168 -2.26 -2.55 33.32
N LEU A 169 -2.86 -3.60 32.77
CA LEU A 169 -2.47 -4.99 33.00
C LEU A 169 -1.79 -5.52 31.74
N ALA A 170 -0.71 -6.27 31.91
CA ALA A 170 0.05 -6.84 30.80
C ALA A 170 0.74 -8.14 31.22
N GLN A 171 1.32 -8.84 30.25
CA GLN A 171 2.18 -9.99 30.47
C GLN A 171 3.61 -9.61 30.08
N LEU A 172 4.48 -9.32 31.04
CA LEU A 172 5.84 -8.84 30.75
C LEU A 172 6.92 -9.92 30.92
N ASP A 173 6.69 -10.96 31.72
CA ASP A 173 7.72 -11.95 32.09
C ASP A 173 7.39 -13.41 31.74
N GLY A 174 6.19 -13.67 31.23
CA GLY A 174 5.75 -14.99 30.78
C GLY A 174 5.11 -15.86 31.86
N ASP A 175 4.95 -15.39 33.09
CA ASP A 175 4.19 -16.10 34.14
C ASP A 175 2.68 -15.99 33.89
N SER A 176 1.91 -17.06 34.07
CA SER A 176 0.44 -17.05 33.87
C SER A 176 -0.36 -15.95 34.59
N ARG A 177 0.21 -15.31 35.62
CA ARG A 177 -0.41 -14.20 36.37
C ARG A 177 -0.11 -12.86 35.68
N PRO A 178 -1.08 -11.93 35.63
CA PRO A 178 -0.83 -10.64 35.01
C PRO A 178 0.14 -9.78 35.84
N ASP A 179 0.86 -8.91 35.15
CA ASP A 179 1.63 -7.81 35.70
C ASP A 179 0.81 -6.51 35.68
N MET A 180 1.22 -5.54 36.48
CA MET A 180 0.54 -4.24 36.58
C MET A 180 1.52 -3.09 36.40
N ILE A 181 1.14 -2.11 35.59
CA ILE A 181 1.86 -0.85 35.46
C ILE A 181 0.99 0.27 36.03
N LEU A 182 1.57 1.08 36.90
CA LEU A 182 0.96 2.29 37.47
C LEU A 182 1.73 3.50 37.00
N MET A 183 1.07 4.42 36.31
CA MET A 183 1.68 5.58 35.68
C MET A 183 1.02 6.87 36.16
N ALA A 184 1.83 7.91 36.41
CA ALA A 184 1.36 9.28 36.56
C ALA A 184 2.14 10.20 35.61
N TYR A 185 1.44 11.19 35.06
CA TYR A 185 2.06 12.28 34.30
C TYR A 185 2.51 13.35 35.28
N ASP A 186 3.75 13.23 35.74
CA ASP A 186 4.33 14.10 36.77
C ASP A 186 4.42 15.54 36.25
N ASP A 187 4.00 16.49 37.08
CA ASP A 187 3.95 17.93 36.77
C ASP A 187 4.95 18.73 37.64
N PRO A 188 6.26 18.68 37.33
CA PRO A 188 7.25 19.54 37.96
C PRO A 188 7.39 20.86 37.20
N VAL A 189 7.99 21.87 37.85
CA VAL A 189 8.23 23.23 37.30
C VAL A 189 9.00 23.24 35.94
N ARG A 190 9.61 22.14 35.51
CA ARG A 190 10.47 22.04 34.31
C ARG A 190 9.93 21.10 33.22
N GLY A 191 8.61 20.94 33.15
CA GLY A 191 7.91 20.21 32.09
C GLY A 191 7.58 18.78 32.49
N ASN A 192 6.49 18.27 31.95
CA ASN A 192 5.89 17.03 32.45
C ASN A 192 6.65 15.81 31.94
N SER A 193 6.57 14.72 32.70
CA SER A 193 7.17 13.43 32.31
C SER A 193 6.27 12.29 32.74
N PHE A 194 6.17 11.25 31.92
CA PHE A 194 5.48 10.03 32.36
C PHE A 194 6.40 9.28 33.31
N ARG A 195 5.93 9.01 34.53
CA ARG A 195 6.65 8.21 35.51
C ARG A 195 5.80 7.06 35.95
N TYR A 196 6.40 5.87 36.05
CA TYR A 196 5.64 4.66 36.27
C TYR A 196 6.39 3.64 37.13
N ARG A 197 5.63 2.72 37.70
CA ARG A 197 6.11 1.56 38.45
C ARG A 197 5.54 0.30 37.85
N VAL A 198 6.34 -0.77 37.89
CA VAL A 198 5.93 -2.10 37.44
C VAL A 198 5.82 -3.02 38.64
N GLY A 199 4.66 -3.66 38.78
CA GLY A 199 4.36 -4.66 39.78
C GLY A 199 4.22 -6.01 39.09
N LEU A 200 5.15 -6.93 39.35
CA LEU A 200 5.17 -8.23 38.71
C LEU A 200 4.23 -9.22 39.40
N ASN A 201 3.60 -10.09 38.62
CA ASN A 201 3.00 -11.32 39.08
C ASN A 201 1.93 -11.11 40.15
N LEU A 202 0.83 -10.44 39.80
CA LEU A 202 -0.28 -10.22 40.71
C LEU A 202 -0.83 -11.55 41.24
N ASN A 203 -1.00 -11.66 42.55
CA ASN A 203 -1.78 -12.77 43.11
C ASN A 203 -3.29 -12.54 42.92
N SER A 204 -4.11 -13.52 43.30
CA SER A 204 -5.57 -13.45 43.17
C SER A 204 -6.24 -12.27 43.87
N ASN A 205 -5.56 -11.60 44.81
CA ASN A 205 -6.06 -10.39 45.48
C ASN A 205 -5.56 -9.09 44.79
N GLY A 206 -4.91 -9.19 43.64
CA GLY A 206 -4.28 -8.09 42.92
C GLY A 206 -3.06 -7.49 43.62
N ILE A 207 -2.36 -8.26 44.45
CA ILE A 207 -1.12 -7.81 45.10
C ILE A 207 0.07 -8.34 44.29
N ALA A 208 0.92 -7.43 43.81
CA ALA A 208 2.15 -7.77 43.10
C ALA A 208 3.13 -8.52 44.01
N THR A 209 3.82 -9.50 43.45
CA THR A 209 4.88 -10.24 44.16
C THR A 209 6.08 -9.34 44.46
N ALA A 210 6.39 -8.42 43.55
CA ALA A 210 7.40 -7.38 43.74
C ALA A 210 7.06 -6.14 42.92
N TRP A 211 7.43 -4.98 43.43
CA TRP A 211 7.42 -3.71 42.69
C TRP A 211 8.82 -3.33 42.24
N SER A 212 8.93 -2.59 41.15
CA SER A 212 10.17 -1.94 40.72
C SER A 212 10.83 -1.17 41.87
N SER A 213 12.15 -1.35 42.05
CA SER A 213 12.90 -0.75 43.17
C SER A 213 12.85 0.77 43.18
N SER A 214 12.74 1.38 42.00
CA SER A 214 12.46 2.80 41.78
C SER A 214 11.35 2.94 40.74
N TYR A 215 10.84 4.15 40.54
CA TYR A 215 10.03 4.42 39.35
C TYR A 215 10.93 4.56 38.12
N LEU A 216 10.35 4.32 36.95
CA LEU A 216 10.94 4.59 35.65
C LEU A 216 10.40 5.93 35.12
N THR A 217 11.08 6.49 34.12
CA THR A 217 10.68 7.77 33.51
C THR A 217 10.76 7.65 32.00
N ALA A 218 9.70 8.08 31.33
CA ALA A 218 9.66 8.28 29.89
C ALA A 218 9.55 9.78 29.56
N PRO A 219 10.03 10.20 28.37
CA PRO A 219 9.92 11.59 27.95
C PRO A 219 8.46 12.04 27.92
N GLY A 220 8.18 13.24 28.44
CA GLY A 220 6.84 13.82 28.33
C GLY A 220 6.52 14.30 26.92
N VAL A 221 5.32 14.89 26.80
CA VAL A 221 4.76 15.38 25.53
C VAL A 221 4.27 16.83 25.63
N GLY A 222 4.51 17.51 26.74
CA GLY A 222 3.94 18.81 27.01
C GLY A 222 4.34 19.42 28.34
N TRP A 223 3.86 20.63 28.60
CA TRP A 223 4.17 21.40 29.81
C TRP A 223 2.98 21.51 30.76
N GLU A 224 1.75 21.36 30.26
CA GLU A 224 0.52 21.41 31.05
C GLU A 224 -0.41 20.29 30.57
N GLY A 225 -0.90 19.46 31.50
CA GLY A 225 -1.79 18.35 31.19
C GLY A 225 -3.11 18.42 31.95
N GLN A 226 -4.17 17.96 31.33
CA GLN A 226 -5.53 17.86 31.90
C GLN A 226 -6.05 16.41 31.86
N GLY A 227 -5.13 15.44 31.89
CA GLY A 227 -5.42 14.02 31.79
C GLY A 227 -4.28 13.25 31.13
N ALA A 228 -4.15 11.97 31.49
CA ALA A 228 -3.17 11.07 30.89
C ALA A 228 -3.72 9.65 30.84
N GLY A 229 -3.42 8.94 29.76
CA GLY A 229 -3.79 7.56 29.52
C GLY A 229 -2.57 6.69 29.22
N MET A 230 -2.75 5.38 29.39
CA MET A 230 -1.77 4.37 29.05
C MET A 230 -2.50 3.11 28.60
N ASP A 231 -1.90 2.40 27.64
CA ASP A 231 -2.23 1.00 27.40
C ASP A 231 -0.97 0.22 27.02
N VAL A 232 -0.99 -1.09 27.22
CA VAL A 232 0.17 -1.98 27.05
C VAL A 232 -0.27 -3.24 26.33
N THR A 233 0.22 -3.40 25.10
CA THR A 233 -0.10 -4.53 24.23
C THR A 233 1.02 -4.71 23.22
N ASP A 234 1.17 -5.90 22.66
CA ASP A 234 2.03 -6.13 21.51
C ASP A 234 1.43 -5.41 20.29
N LEU A 235 2.06 -4.31 19.83
CA LEU A 235 1.57 -3.48 18.74
C LEU A 235 2.13 -3.92 17.39
N ASP A 236 3.30 -4.56 17.36
CA ASP A 236 3.99 -4.98 16.13
C ASP A 236 3.96 -6.51 15.90
N GLY A 237 3.29 -7.26 16.77
CA GLY A 237 3.06 -8.70 16.66
C GLY A 237 4.30 -9.55 16.91
N ASN A 238 5.34 -9.01 17.54
CA ASN A 238 6.61 -9.71 17.77
C ASN A 238 6.62 -10.60 19.02
N GLY A 239 5.54 -10.59 19.81
CA GLY A 239 5.38 -11.34 21.05
C GLY A 239 5.94 -10.66 22.29
N VAL A 240 6.42 -9.42 22.19
CA VAL A 240 6.90 -8.58 23.30
C VAL A 240 5.94 -7.39 23.44
N PRO A 241 5.41 -7.08 24.64
CA PRO A 241 4.50 -5.96 24.80
C PRO A 241 5.16 -4.61 24.52
N ASP A 242 4.42 -3.74 23.83
CA ASP A 242 4.72 -2.32 23.66
C ASP A 242 3.84 -1.48 24.59
N VAL A 243 4.14 -0.19 24.69
CA VAL A 243 3.38 0.75 25.53
C VAL A 243 3.03 2.02 24.79
N ILE A 244 1.81 2.50 25.01
CA ILE A 244 1.40 3.84 24.61
C ILE A 244 1.27 4.69 25.87
N PHE A 245 1.94 5.84 25.90
CA PHE A 245 1.67 6.90 26.87
C PHE A 245 1.06 8.09 26.17
N MET A 246 -0.08 8.56 26.69
CA MET A 246 -0.84 9.66 26.14
C MET A 246 -1.09 10.71 27.21
N ALA A 247 -0.98 11.99 26.86
CA ALA A 247 -1.44 13.11 27.68
C ALA A 247 -2.39 13.99 26.88
N TYR A 248 -3.37 14.57 27.58
CA TYR A 248 -4.24 15.60 27.06
C TYR A 248 -3.65 16.96 27.43
N ASP A 249 -2.89 17.53 26.50
CA ASP A 249 -2.12 18.75 26.73
C ASP A 249 -3.02 19.99 26.61
N ASN A 250 -2.80 20.95 27.52
CA ASN A 250 -3.55 22.21 27.62
C ASN A 250 -2.64 23.41 27.31
N PRO A 251 -2.32 23.68 26.03
CA PRO A 251 -1.54 24.86 25.66
C PRO A 251 -2.38 26.15 25.78
N GLU A 252 -1.81 27.32 25.48
CA GLU A 252 -2.58 28.60 25.36
C GLU A 252 -3.71 28.56 24.29
N ARG A 253 -3.85 27.45 23.57
CA ARG A 253 -4.82 27.19 22.50
C ARG A 253 -5.65 25.95 22.86
N SER A 254 -6.54 25.51 21.98
CA SER A 254 -7.33 24.30 22.21
C SER A 254 -6.46 23.08 22.54
N ASN A 255 -6.95 22.28 23.48
CA ASN A 255 -6.30 21.07 23.93
C ASN A 255 -6.09 20.09 22.78
N ASN A 256 -5.10 19.23 22.94
CA ASN A 256 -4.80 18.18 21.98
C ASN A 256 -4.33 16.92 22.68
N PHE A 257 -4.63 15.77 22.08
CA PHE A 257 -4.06 14.52 22.55
C PHE A 257 -2.64 14.42 22.00
N ARG A 258 -1.69 14.08 22.86
CA ARG A 258 -0.31 13.83 22.46
C ARG A 258 0.13 12.50 23.01
N TYR A 259 0.77 11.67 22.20
CA TYR A 259 1.17 10.35 22.63
C TYR A 259 2.55 9.94 22.11
N ARG A 260 3.16 9.00 22.83
CA ARG A 260 4.38 8.31 22.44
C ARG A 260 4.13 6.81 22.49
N VAL A 261 4.79 6.11 21.56
CA VAL A 261 4.84 4.65 21.57
C VAL A 261 6.23 4.22 22.03
N GLY A 262 6.27 3.29 22.97
CA GLY A 262 7.47 2.67 23.48
C GLY A 262 7.55 1.21 23.03
N MET A 263 8.60 0.85 22.29
CA MET A 263 8.77 -0.50 21.76
C MET A 263 9.45 -1.45 22.75
N ASN A 264 9.02 -2.71 22.72
CA ASN A 264 9.67 -3.85 23.37
C ASN A 264 9.93 -3.61 24.86
N MET A 265 8.85 -3.51 25.64
CA MET A 265 8.94 -3.35 27.09
C MET A 265 9.48 -4.64 27.74
N ALA A 266 10.64 -4.52 28.38
CA ALA A 266 11.25 -5.60 29.14
C ALA A 266 10.48 -5.90 30.46
N PRO A 267 10.69 -7.08 31.09
CA PRO A 267 10.05 -7.44 32.37
C PRO A 267 10.21 -6.41 33.50
N ASN A 268 11.31 -5.66 33.51
CA ASN A 268 11.55 -4.62 34.52
C ASN A 268 10.87 -3.27 34.19
N GLY A 269 10.09 -3.21 33.12
CA GLY A 269 9.44 -2.01 32.59
C GLY A 269 10.31 -1.15 31.68
N ALA A 270 11.59 -1.49 31.46
CA ALA A 270 12.43 -0.70 30.58
C ALA A 270 11.99 -0.85 29.12
N VAL A 271 11.81 0.28 28.45
CA VAL A 271 11.42 0.36 27.03
C VAL A 271 12.66 0.52 26.16
N GLU A 272 12.76 -0.24 25.07
CA GLU A 272 13.92 -0.23 24.18
C GLU A 272 14.07 1.09 23.43
N SER A 273 12.98 1.58 22.86
CA SER A 273 12.96 2.83 22.10
C SER A 273 11.62 3.54 22.21
N TRP A 274 11.64 4.87 22.09
CA TRP A 274 10.44 5.70 22.09
C TRP A 274 10.29 6.37 20.73
N SER A 275 9.06 6.46 20.23
CA SER A 275 8.72 7.21 19.02
C SER A 275 9.12 8.69 19.18
N GLU A 276 9.85 9.24 18.20
CA GLU A 276 10.24 10.65 18.16
C GLU A 276 9.99 11.26 16.76
N PRO A 277 9.37 12.45 16.64
CA PRO A 277 8.74 13.20 17.73
C PRO A 277 7.49 12.49 18.27
N PHE A 278 6.92 12.98 19.37
CA PHE A 278 5.59 12.51 19.81
C PHE A 278 4.53 12.84 18.75
N ALA A 279 3.48 12.01 18.69
CA ALA A 279 2.35 12.22 17.80
C ALA A 279 1.34 13.19 18.43
N MET A 280 0.65 13.97 17.59
CA MET A 280 -0.35 14.95 18.01
C MET A 280 -1.66 14.73 17.27
N LEU A 281 -2.77 14.71 18.00
CA LEU A 281 -4.12 14.60 17.47
C LEU A 281 -4.97 15.78 17.95
N PRO A 282 -5.87 16.31 17.12
CA PRO A 282 -6.83 17.32 17.56
C PRO A 282 -7.59 16.86 18.81
N GLY A 283 -7.68 17.73 19.82
CA GLY A 283 -8.44 17.47 21.04
C GLY A 283 -9.89 17.93 20.95
N VAL A 284 -10.55 17.97 22.11
CA VAL A 284 -11.95 18.31 22.29
C VAL A 284 -12.12 19.49 23.24
N GLY A 285 -12.48 20.66 22.71
CA GLY A 285 -12.73 21.84 23.54
C GLY A 285 -11.46 22.45 24.15
N TRP A 286 -11.65 23.18 25.25
CA TRP A 286 -10.63 23.96 25.94
C TRP A 286 -10.36 23.50 27.37
N GLU A 287 -11.22 22.64 27.93
CA GLU A 287 -11.13 22.21 29.34
C GLU A 287 -11.41 20.71 29.43
N GLY A 288 -10.47 19.97 30.02
CA GLY A 288 -10.59 18.54 30.32
C GLY A 288 -10.40 18.26 31.81
N GLN A 289 -11.01 17.19 32.29
CA GLN A 289 -10.92 16.71 33.68
C GLN A 289 -10.47 15.24 33.77
N GLY A 290 -9.67 14.84 32.78
CA GLY A 290 -9.21 13.46 32.61
C GLY A 290 -9.17 13.05 31.15
N ALA A 291 -8.35 12.05 30.86
CA ALA A 291 -8.23 11.48 29.52
C ALA A 291 -7.75 10.03 29.61
N GLY A 292 -8.12 9.20 28.65
CA GLY A 292 -7.72 7.79 28.56
C GLY A 292 -7.35 7.40 27.14
N ALA A 293 -6.50 6.37 27.03
CA ALA A 293 -6.20 5.69 25.78
C ALA A 293 -6.46 4.19 25.98
N ALA A 294 -7.01 3.53 24.97
CA ALA A 294 -7.25 2.09 24.98
C ALA A 294 -7.00 1.55 23.57
N VAL A 295 -6.40 0.36 23.48
CA VAL A 295 -5.97 -0.25 22.22
C VAL A 295 -6.60 -1.64 22.10
N ALA A 296 -7.14 -1.96 20.93
CA ALA A 296 -7.62 -3.29 20.59
C ALA A 296 -7.65 -3.45 19.07
N ASP A 297 -7.42 -4.67 18.60
CA ASP A 297 -7.67 -5.04 17.20
C ASP A 297 -9.18 -5.13 16.95
N LEU A 298 -9.75 -4.09 16.35
CA LEU A 298 -11.20 -3.96 16.16
C LEU A 298 -11.70 -4.52 14.83
N ASP A 299 -10.80 -4.66 13.84
CA ASP A 299 -11.13 -5.17 12.51
C ASP A 299 -10.54 -6.56 12.19
N GLY A 300 -9.66 -7.07 13.06
CA GLY A 300 -9.09 -8.41 12.99
C GLY A 300 -7.90 -8.51 12.04
N ASP A 301 -7.27 -7.40 11.66
CA ASP A 301 -6.12 -7.37 10.76
C ASP A 301 -4.76 -7.62 11.47
N GLY A 302 -4.77 -7.70 12.80
CA GLY A 302 -3.58 -7.90 13.63
C GLY A 302 -2.79 -6.63 13.95
N ALA A 303 -3.24 -5.45 13.49
CA ALA A 303 -2.69 -4.14 13.80
C ALA A 303 -3.68 -3.37 14.69
N PRO A 304 -3.45 -3.29 16.00
CA PRO A 304 -4.52 -2.89 16.91
C PRO A 304 -4.82 -1.37 16.85
N GLU A 305 -6.09 -0.99 16.70
CA GLU A 305 -6.54 0.41 16.73
C GLU A 305 -6.49 1.01 18.13
N MET A 306 -6.34 2.33 18.20
CA MET A 306 -6.39 3.08 19.45
C MET A 306 -7.63 3.98 19.53
N ILE A 307 -8.33 3.95 20.67
CA ILE A 307 -9.26 4.99 21.09
C ILE A 307 -8.53 5.97 22.00
N VAL A 308 -8.63 7.26 21.68
CA VAL A 308 -8.29 8.35 22.63
C VAL A 308 -9.57 9.02 23.09
N MET A 309 -9.66 9.31 24.39
CA MET A 309 -10.83 9.85 25.04
C MET A 309 -10.43 10.98 25.99
N ALA A 310 -11.19 12.07 26.00
CA ALA A 310 -11.15 13.08 27.05
C ALA A 310 -12.50 13.19 27.74
N TYR A 311 -12.44 13.46 29.05
CA TYR A 311 -13.59 13.83 29.87
C TYR A 311 -13.75 15.35 29.81
N ASP A 312 -14.50 15.79 28.80
CA ASP A 312 -14.73 17.19 28.47
C ASP A 312 -15.65 17.82 29.51
N ASN A 313 -15.31 19.04 29.98
CA ASN A 313 -16.05 19.78 31.02
C ASN A 313 -16.76 21.03 30.46
N PRO A 314 -17.88 20.88 29.72
CA PRO A 314 -18.70 22.01 29.31
C PRO A 314 -19.64 22.48 30.43
N GLU A 315 -20.18 23.70 30.31
CA GLU A 315 -21.11 24.33 31.29
C GLU A 315 -22.35 23.49 31.69
N ARG A 316 -22.67 22.41 30.95
CA ARG A 316 -23.86 21.56 31.13
C ARG A 316 -23.55 20.17 31.69
N GLY A 317 -22.35 19.97 32.24
CA GLY A 317 -21.90 18.72 32.83
C GLY A 317 -21.07 17.90 31.87
N ASN A 318 -20.24 17.02 32.43
CA ASN A 318 -19.16 16.40 31.66
C ASN A 318 -19.66 15.42 30.62
N THR A 319 -18.87 15.25 29.57
CA THR A 319 -19.11 14.24 28.54
C THR A 319 -17.85 13.46 28.25
N PHE A 320 -17.98 12.18 27.96
CA PHE A 320 -16.88 11.43 27.35
C PHE A 320 -16.89 11.73 25.86
N ARG A 321 -15.76 12.21 25.35
CA ARG A 321 -15.58 12.49 23.93
C ARG A 321 -14.36 11.73 23.43
N TYR A 322 -14.59 10.87 22.46
CA TYR A 322 -13.56 9.98 21.97
C TYR A 322 -13.52 9.93 20.45
N ARG A 323 -12.42 9.42 19.93
CA ARG A 323 -12.26 9.10 18.51
C ARG A 323 -11.43 7.84 18.36
N LEU A 324 -11.69 7.13 17.26
CA LEU A 324 -10.78 6.11 16.77
C LEU A 324 -9.56 6.78 16.12
N VAL A 325 -8.42 6.16 16.34
CA VAL A 325 -7.12 6.47 15.75
C VAL A 325 -6.65 5.17 15.11
N PRO A 326 -6.25 5.17 13.83
CA PRO A 326 -5.65 4.00 13.19
C PRO A 326 -4.48 3.47 14.03
N SER A 327 -4.14 2.19 13.83
CA SER A 327 -3.04 1.57 14.58
C SER A 327 -1.79 2.46 14.60
N PRO A 328 -1.22 2.73 15.79
CA PRO A 328 -0.05 3.58 15.94
C PRO A 328 1.22 2.90 15.41
N ILE A 329 1.20 1.57 15.23
CA ILE A 329 2.24 0.76 14.60
C ILE A 329 1.57 -0.35 13.82
N ARG A 330 1.84 -0.42 12.52
CA ARG A 330 1.40 -1.57 11.74
C ARG A 330 2.55 -2.59 11.64
N PRO A 331 2.38 -3.84 12.11
CA PRO A 331 3.35 -4.90 11.91
C PRO A 331 3.80 -4.98 10.45
N THR A 332 5.09 -5.23 10.21
CA THR A 332 5.55 -5.47 8.84
C THR A 332 5.08 -6.85 8.38
N ALA A 333 4.15 -6.86 7.42
CA ALA A 333 3.70 -8.03 6.71
C ALA A 333 4.82 -8.62 5.84
N GLU A 334 5.34 -9.77 6.23
CA GLU A 334 6.38 -10.51 5.51
C GLU A 334 5.77 -11.41 4.43
N ILE A 335 5.90 -11.03 3.16
CA ILE A 335 5.34 -11.76 2.02
C ILE A 335 6.46 -12.49 1.29
N ALA A 336 6.47 -13.82 1.41
CA ALA A 336 7.47 -14.67 0.79
C ALA A 336 7.00 -15.20 -0.58
N LEU A 337 7.71 -14.86 -1.65
CA LEU A 337 7.35 -15.16 -3.04
C LEU A 337 8.40 -16.05 -3.72
N THR A 338 7.94 -17.07 -4.43
CA THR A 338 8.78 -17.92 -5.28
C THR A 338 9.05 -17.23 -6.62
N VAL A 339 10.28 -17.34 -7.11
CA VAL A 339 10.70 -16.70 -8.37
C VAL A 339 11.35 -17.74 -9.28
N SER A 340 11.01 -17.69 -10.56
CA SER A 340 11.63 -18.51 -11.60
C SER A 340 11.90 -17.66 -12.83
N ARG A 341 12.88 -18.07 -13.64
CA ARG A 341 13.24 -17.39 -14.89
C ARG A 341 13.34 -18.37 -16.05
N HIS A 342 13.14 -17.89 -17.27
CA HIS A 342 13.42 -18.66 -18.47
C HIS A 342 14.93 -18.98 -18.55
N GLU A 343 15.30 -20.06 -19.24
CA GLU A 343 16.70 -20.51 -19.28
C GLU A 343 17.63 -19.52 -19.96
N ASP A 344 17.11 -18.75 -20.92
CA ASP A 344 17.83 -17.72 -21.68
C ASP A 344 17.94 -16.38 -20.94
N THR A 345 17.03 -16.10 -19.99
CA THR A 345 17.10 -14.90 -19.16
C THR A 345 18.17 -15.04 -18.07
N THR A 346 19.01 -14.02 -17.84
CA THR A 346 19.91 -14.02 -16.67
C THR A 346 19.21 -13.38 -15.46
N LEU A 347 19.10 -14.11 -14.35
CA LEU A 347 18.60 -13.63 -13.06
C LEU A 347 19.17 -14.48 -11.93
N THR A 348 19.82 -13.84 -10.95
CA THR A 348 20.42 -14.52 -9.79
C THR A 348 19.61 -14.31 -8.51
N ASN A 349 19.87 -15.13 -7.49
CA ASN A 349 19.33 -14.92 -6.15
C ASN A 349 19.61 -13.50 -5.62
N ALA A 350 20.82 -12.97 -5.85
CA ALA A 350 21.21 -11.65 -5.38
C ALA A 350 20.45 -10.53 -6.12
N ASP A 351 20.16 -10.72 -7.41
CA ASP A 351 19.32 -9.79 -8.17
C ASP A 351 17.91 -9.74 -7.57
N VAL A 352 17.31 -10.90 -7.31
CA VAL A 352 15.96 -10.99 -6.75
C VAL A 352 15.89 -10.40 -5.34
N ASP A 353 16.88 -10.70 -4.49
CA ASP A 353 16.92 -10.16 -3.13
C ASP A 353 17.05 -8.62 -3.15
N ARG A 354 17.83 -8.07 -4.09
CA ARG A 354 17.90 -6.61 -4.32
C ARG A 354 16.56 -6.06 -4.82
N ILE A 355 15.94 -6.67 -5.83
CA ILE A 355 14.67 -6.20 -6.40
C ILE A 355 13.57 -6.18 -5.32
N PHE A 356 13.49 -7.22 -4.49
CA PHE A 356 12.55 -7.26 -3.36
C PHE A 356 12.86 -6.23 -2.29
N ALA A 357 14.14 -5.97 -1.99
CA ALA A 357 14.53 -4.91 -1.07
C ALA A 357 14.12 -3.52 -1.62
N ASP A 358 14.36 -3.26 -2.91
CA ASP A 358 13.98 -2.02 -3.58
C ASP A 358 12.46 -1.85 -3.60
N ALA A 359 11.69 -2.90 -3.93
CA ALA A 359 10.23 -2.90 -3.89
C ALA A 359 9.70 -2.64 -2.47
N SER A 360 10.25 -3.32 -1.47
CA SER A 360 9.85 -3.13 -0.06
C SER A 360 10.15 -1.71 0.40
N ALA A 361 11.30 -1.15 0.02
CA ALA A 361 11.67 0.21 0.37
C ALA A 361 10.70 1.24 -0.24
N VAL A 362 10.27 1.03 -1.49
CA VAL A 362 9.23 1.85 -2.13
C VAL A 362 7.92 1.76 -1.36
N LEU A 363 7.48 0.56 -0.98
CA LEU A 363 6.20 0.39 -0.27
C LEU A 363 6.24 0.96 1.15
N GLN A 364 7.39 0.93 1.83
CA GLN A 364 7.55 1.27 3.25
C GLN A 364 7.90 2.75 3.52
N ALA A 365 8.19 3.53 2.49
CA ALA A 365 8.50 4.95 2.64
C ALA A 365 7.24 5.81 2.84
N ASP A 366 7.38 6.94 3.56
CA ASP A 366 6.41 8.03 3.52
C ASP A 366 7.07 9.23 2.82
N ASP A 367 6.76 9.38 1.54
CA ASP A 367 7.27 10.41 0.63
C ASP A 367 6.36 11.66 0.58
N GLY A 368 5.48 11.83 1.58
CA GLY A 368 4.73 13.05 1.86
C GLY A 368 3.22 12.97 1.56
N GLY A 369 2.62 14.12 1.23
CA GLY A 369 1.15 14.25 1.20
C GLY A 369 0.44 13.23 0.28
N GLY A 370 -0.46 12.45 0.87
CA GLY A 370 -1.26 11.43 0.18
C GLY A 370 -0.62 10.04 0.11
N ASP A 371 0.63 9.93 0.57
CA ASP A 371 1.38 8.69 0.71
C ASP A 371 1.21 8.08 2.10
N VAL A 372 1.42 6.77 2.21
CA VAL A 372 1.51 6.07 3.49
C VAL A 372 2.66 5.07 3.46
N ALA A 373 3.43 5.03 4.54
CA ALA A 373 4.40 3.97 4.79
C ALA A 373 3.67 2.63 4.96
N CYS A 374 3.58 1.87 3.87
CA CYS A 374 2.91 0.58 3.86
C CYS A 374 3.86 -0.49 4.40
N PRO A 375 3.53 -1.15 5.51
CA PRO A 375 4.43 -2.04 6.23
C PRO A 375 4.40 -3.42 5.56
N VAL A 376 4.76 -3.49 4.29
CA VAL A 376 4.84 -4.73 3.50
C VAL A 376 6.29 -4.96 3.14
N ARG A 377 6.79 -6.16 3.43
CA ARG A 377 8.12 -6.59 3.01
C ARG A 377 8.00 -7.80 2.09
N LEU A 378 8.47 -7.63 0.87
CA LEU A 378 8.63 -8.72 -0.07
C LEU A 378 9.96 -9.42 0.18
N ARG A 379 9.97 -10.74 0.11
CA ARG A 379 11.20 -11.53 0.17
C ARG A 379 11.10 -12.79 -0.65
N ARG A 380 12.25 -13.34 -1.03
CA ARG A 380 12.33 -14.57 -1.79
C ARG A 380 11.98 -15.79 -0.93
N ASN A 381 11.19 -16.69 -1.48
CA ASN A 381 10.88 -18.00 -0.92
C ASN A 381 11.64 -19.10 -1.67
N GLY A 382 12.80 -19.50 -1.15
CA GLY A 382 13.68 -20.48 -1.80
C GLY A 382 14.56 -19.87 -2.90
N ASP A 383 15.31 -20.71 -3.62
CA ASP A 383 16.20 -20.26 -4.70
C ASP A 383 15.44 -19.90 -5.98
N VAL A 384 16.03 -19.02 -6.80
CA VAL A 384 15.51 -18.69 -8.13
C VAL A 384 15.51 -19.96 -9.00
N GLY A 385 14.31 -20.40 -9.40
CA GLY A 385 14.11 -21.53 -10.29
C GLY A 385 14.41 -21.20 -11.75
N VAL A 386 14.53 -22.24 -12.58
CA VAL A 386 14.68 -22.13 -14.04
C VAL A 386 13.58 -22.96 -14.70
N PHE A 387 12.96 -22.41 -15.75
CA PHE A 387 12.03 -23.13 -16.63
C PHE A 387 12.46 -23.01 -18.09
N THR A 388 12.02 -23.95 -18.92
CA THR A 388 12.37 -24.09 -20.34
C THR A 388 11.12 -24.16 -21.24
N THR A 389 9.98 -23.70 -20.71
CA THR A 389 8.71 -23.66 -21.45
C THR A 389 8.74 -22.45 -22.38
N GLY A 390 8.48 -22.68 -23.67
CA GLY A 390 8.55 -21.64 -24.69
C GLY A 390 9.99 -21.33 -25.07
N ASP A 391 10.21 -20.14 -25.61
CA ASP A 391 11.50 -19.65 -26.09
C ASP A 391 11.94 -18.35 -25.40
N GLY A 392 11.28 -18.00 -24.29
CA GLY A 392 11.54 -16.76 -23.56
C GLY A 392 10.73 -15.55 -24.05
N SER A 393 10.06 -15.62 -25.20
CA SER A 393 9.18 -14.55 -25.68
C SER A 393 7.72 -15.00 -25.64
N LEU A 394 6.83 -14.16 -25.09
CA LEU A 394 5.40 -14.45 -24.99
C LEU A 394 4.65 -13.67 -26.05
N ASP A 395 4.56 -14.23 -27.26
CA ASP A 395 3.97 -13.58 -28.43
C ASP A 395 2.49 -13.96 -28.63
N THR A 396 2.06 -15.04 -28.00
CA THR A 396 0.73 -15.62 -28.17
C THR A 396 0.03 -15.91 -26.84
N SER A 397 -1.30 -16.01 -26.90
CA SER A 397 -2.14 -16.47 -25.79
C SER A 397 -1.70 -17.85 -25.26
N ALA A 398 -1.28 -18.76 -26.14
CA ALA A 398 -0.89 -20.12 -25.77
C ALA A 398 0.39 -20.14 -24.94
N GLU A 399 1.41 -19.35 -25.32
CA GLU A 399 2.65 -19.21 -24.57
C GLU A 399 2.40 -18.57 -23.21
N LEU A 400 1.62 -17.47 -23.18
CA LEU A 400 1.25 -16.79 -21.94
C LEU A 400 0.56 -17.74 -20.95
N GLN A 401 -0.42 -18.51 -21.42
CA GLN A 401 -1.13 -19.49 -20.61
C GLN A 401 -0.21 -20.63 -20.15
N ALA A 402 0.69 -21.11 -21.01
CA ALA A 402 1.64 -22.16 -20.67
C ALA A 402 2.60 -21.70 -19.54
N VAL A 403 3.06 -20.46 -19.56
CA VAL A 403 3.93 -19.89 -18.52
C VAL A 403 3.15 -19.61 -17.24
N PHE A 404 1.93 -19.07 -17.30
CA PHE A 404 1.09 -18.90 -16.11
C PHE A 404 0.70 -20.22 -15.45
N ALA A 405 0.58 -21.30 -16.21
CA ALA A 405 0.29 -22.64 -15.69
C ALA A 405 1.47 -23.24 -14.88
N LEU A 406 2.68 -22.69 -15.01
CA LEU A 406 3.81 -23.09 -14.17
C LEU A 406 3.57 -22.69 -12.71
N ALA A 407 4.06 -23.53 -11.80
CA ALA A 407 4.01 -23.25 -10.37
C ALA A 407 4.86 -22.03 -10.01
N GLY A 408 4.47 -21.35 -8.93
CA GLY A 408 5.21 -20.23 -8.36
C GLY A 408 4.59 -18.86 -8.65
N ASN A 409 5.16 -17.81 -8.08
CA ASN A 409 4.56 -16.47 -8.07
C ASN A 409 5.08 -15.59 -9.21
N ILE A 410 6.39 -15.53 -9.39
CA ILE A 410 7.02 -14.63 -10.35
C ILE A 410 7.72 -15.46 -11.42
N LYS A 411 7.40 -15.21 -12.68
CA LYS A 411 8.11 -15.78 -13.83
C LYS A 411 8.75 -14.64 -14.60
N VAL A 412 10.06 -14.73 -14.82
CA VAL A 412 10.81 -13.73 -15.58
C VAL A 412 11.15 -14.30 -16.94
N VAL A 413 10.78 -13.57 -17.99
CA VAL A 413 10.96 -13.94 -19.40
C VAL A 413 11.80 -12.87 -20.12
N ASP A 414 12.17 -13.14 -21.36
CA ASP A 414 12.94 -12.22 -22.19
C ASP A 414 12.04 -11.16 -22.83
N ASP A 415 10.84 -11.53 -23.29
CA ASP A 415 9.84 -10.58 -23.78
C ASP A 415 8.42 -10.95 -23.33
N VAL A 416 7.67 -9.95 -22.88
CA VAL A 416 6.22 -10.04 -22.74
C VAL A 416 5.64 -9.26 -23.91
N ASN A 417 5.04 -9.93 -24.89
CA ASN A 417 4.43 -9.27 -26.04
C ASN A 417 2.92 -9.54 -26.15
N PHE A 418 2.40 -10.46 -25.34
CA PHE A 418 0.99 -10.81 -25.27
C PHE A 418 0.55 -10.81 -23.81
N CYS A 419 -0.47 -9.99 -23.51
CA CYS A 419 -1.09 -9.94 -22.20
C CYS A 419 -2.56 -9.53 -22.34
N ALA A 420 -3.36 -9.90 -21.34
CA ALA A 420 -4.78 -9.58 -21.20
C ALA A 420 -5.68 -9.94 -22.42
N GLY A 421 -5.16 -10.68 -23.39
CA GLY A 421 -5.91 -11.18 -24.55
C GLY A 421 -5.55 -10.47 -25.86
N GLY A 422 -4.52 -9.62 -25.85
CA GLY A 422 -4.00 -9.02 -27.06
C GLY A 422 -2.49 -8.91 -27.13
N PHE A 423 -2.00 -8.64 -28.34
CA PHE A 423 -0.58 -8.42 -28.61
C PHE A 423 -0.23 -6.93 -28.50
N ASN A 424 0.86 -6.65 -27.80
CA ASN A 424 1.52 -5.35 -27.73
C ASN A 424 3.00 -5.59 -27.40
N SER A 425 3.92 -5.24 -28.30
CA SER A 425 5.35 -5.52 -28.12
C SER A 425 6.01 -4.74 -26.95
N SER A 426 5.30 -3.74 -26.45
CA SER A 426 5.79 -2.81 -25.42
C SER A 426 5.33 -3.14 -23.99
N PHE A 427 4.69 -4.31 -23.78
CA PHE A 427 4.46 -4.81 -22.41
C PHE A 427 5.80 -5.04 -21.71
N ILE A 428 5.85 -4.79 -20.39
CA ILE A 428 7.00 -5.16 -19.55
C ILE A 428 6.58 -6.01 -18.33
N GLY A 429 5.28 -6.18 -18.15
CA GLY A 429 4.67 -6.96 -17.09
C GLY A 429 3.27 -7.43 -17.48
N CYS A 430 2.86 -8.54 -16.88
CA CYS A 430 1.54 -9.12 -17.04
C CYS A 430 1.12 -9.81 -15.73
N GLY A 431 0.21 -9.19 -15.01
CA GLY A 431 -0.30 -9.68 -13.73
C GLY A 431 -1.64 -10.39 -13.85
N GLN A 432 -1.85 -11.44 -13.05
CA GLN A 432 -3.22 -11.91 -12.77
C GLN A 432 -3.92 -10.92 -11.82
N THR A 433 -5.12 -10.46 -12.19
CA THR A 433 -5.83 -9.39 -11.45
C THR A 433 -7.26 -9.82 -11.06
N PRO A 434 -7.54 -10.10 -9.77
CA PRO A 434 -6.58 -10.51 -8.75
C PRO A 434 -6.03 -11.91 -9.05
N GLY A 435 -4.91 -12.28 -8.43
CA GLY A 435 -4.32 -13.60 -8.64
C GLY A 435 -3.08 -13.84 -7.81
N SER A 436 -2.37 -14.95 -8.10
CA SER A 436 -1.20 -15.37 -7.32
C SER A 436 0.11 -15.30 -8.09
N SER A 437 0.05 -14.94 -9.36
CA SER A 437 1.19 -14.91 -10.26
C SER A 437 1.20 -13.67 -11.15
N PHE A 438 2.39 -13.21 -11.46
CA PHE A 438 2.65 -12.30 -12.57
C PHE A 438 3.88 -12.75 -13.36
N ILE A 439 3.99 -12.24 -14.57
CA ILE A 439 5.10 -12.44 -15.49
C ILE A 439 5.72 -11.06 -15.77
N THR A 440 7.04 -10.97 -15.87
CA THR A 440 7.72 -9.69 -16.12
C THR A 440 9.02 -9.88 -16.87
N GLU A 441 9.47 -8.84 -17.54
CA GLU A 441 10.78 -8.76 -18.15
C GLU A 441 11.86 -8.30 -17.14
N ARG A 442 13.14 -8.53 -17.47
CA ARG A 442 14.22 -7.77 -16.82
C ARG A 442 14.14 -6.31 -17.20
N PHE A 443 14.48 -5.40 -16.29
CA PHE A 443 14.43 -3.97 -16.58
C PHE A 443 15.64 -3.24 -15.99
N THR A 444 15.68 -1.91 -16.15
CA THR A 444 16.71 -1.07 -15.53
C THR A 444 16.71 -1.32 -14.02
N ALA A 445 17.87 -1.69 -13.46
CA ALA A 445 17.97 -2.18 -12.08
C ALA A 445 17.32 -1.26 -11.04
N SER A 446 17.44 0.06 -11.20
CA SER A 446 16.86 1.06 -10.29
C SER A 446 15.33 1.20 -10.35
N LEU A 447 14.68 0.54 -11.32
CA LEU A 447 13.24 0.61 -11.54
C LEU A 447 12.56 -0.76 -11.41
N GLU A 448 13.31 -1.87 -11.40
CA GLU A 448 12.75 -3.23 -11.26
C GLU A 448 11.94 -3.41 -9.96
N GLY A 449 12.36 -2.79 -8.86
CA GLY A 449 11.59 -2.83 -7.60
C GLY A 449 10.20 -2.20 -7.74
N ILE A 450 10.09 -1.09 -8.49
CA ILE A 450 8.81 -0.43 -8.79
C ILE A 450 7.96 -1.32 -9.69
N LEU A 451 8.56 -1.91 -10.74
CA LEU A 451 7.88 -2.85 -11.64
C LEU A 451 7.30 -4.03 -10.87
N TRP A 452 8.09 -4.69 -10.03
CA TRP A 452 7.61 -5.84 -9.27
C TRP A 452 6.58 -5.45 -8.21
N GLY A 453 6.73 -4.28 -7.58
CA GLY A 453 5.73 -3.74 -6.65
C GLY A 453 4.39 -3.46 -7.34
N HIS A 454 4.41 -2.92 -8.57
CA HIS A 454 3.24 -2.66 -9.39
C HIS A 454 2.50 -3.96 -9.76
N GLU A 455 3.21 -4.94 -10.34
CA GLU A 455 2.63 -6.23 -10.71
C GLU A 455 2.11 -7.01 -9.49
N PHE A 456 2.80 -6.89 -8.37
CA PHE A 456 2.34 -7.45 -7.10
C PHE A 456 1.04 -6.79 -6.62
N GLY A 457 0.87 -5.48 -6.82
CA GLY A 457 -0.39 -4.79 -6.54
C GLY A 457 -1.57 -5.30 -7.37
N HIS A 458 -1.35 -5.63 -8.66
CA HIS A 458 -2.39 -6.28 -9.47
C HIS A 458 -2.81 -7.64 -8.93
N ASN A 459 -1.86 -8.44 -8.42
CA ASN A 459 -2.17 -9.70 -7.74
C ASN A 459 -3.09 -9.53 -6.53
N THR A 460 -3.10 -8.36 -5.87
CA THR A 460 -4.02 -8.05 -4.77
C THR A 460 -5.36 -7.44 -5.22
N GLY A 461 -5.55 -7.29 -6.54
CA GLY A 461 -6.77 -6.77 -7.16
C GLY A 461 -6.79 -5.26 -7.31
N LEU A 462 -5.65 -4.59 -7.18
CA LEU A 462 -5.57 -3.14 -7.35
C LEU A 462 -5.68 -2.76 -8.84
N PRO A 463 -6.51 -1.76 -9.18
CA PRO A 463 -6.49 -1.13 -10.51
C PRO A 463 -5.36 -0.10 -10.60
N HIS A 464 -5.16 0.43 -11.80
CA HIS A 464 -4.27 1.57 -11.98
C HIS A 464 -4.72 2.82 -11.21
N ASN A 465 -3.75 3.50 -10.61
CA ASN A 465 -3.93 4.81 -10.01
C ASN A 465 -3.85 5.89 -11.11
N SER A 466 -4.70 6.92 -11.03
CA SER A 466 -4.71 8.03 -11.99
C SER A 466 -3.63 9.08 -11.73
N SER A 467 -2.98 9.05 -10.56
CA SER A 467 -1.96 10.01 -10.15
C SER A 467 -0.56 9.43 -10.35
N SER A 468 0.29 10.19 -11.05
CA SER A 468 1.59 9.73 -11.52
C SER A 468 2.67 9.58 -10.45
N ASN A 469 2.40 9.83 -9.17
CA ASN A 469 3.40 9.60 -8.12
C ASN A 469 3.23 8.24 -7.43
N PHE A 470 2.18 7.49 -7.76
CA PHE A 470 1.85 6.24 -7.09
C PHE A 470 2.40 5.03 -7.84
N VAL A 471 2.75 3.98 -7.08
CA VAL A 471 3.29 2.73 -7.61
C VAL A 471 2.34 2.08 -8.62
N MET A 472 1.02 2.17 -8.39
CA MET A 472 -0.01 1.64 -9.28
C MET A 472 -0.31 2.54 -10.49
N PHE A 473 0.45 3.61 -10.76
CA PHE A 473 0.25 4.37 -12.00
C PHE A 473 0.59 3.52 -13.23
N GLY A 474 -0.16 3.66 -14.33
CA GLY A 474 -0.02 2.79 -15.52
C GLY A 474 1.27 2.95 -16.34
N SER A 475 2.24 3.74 -15.88
CA SER A 475 3.57 3.85 -16.51
C SER A 475 4.69 3.92 -15.48
N ILE A 476 5.82 3.31 -15.79
CA ILE A 476 6.98 3.22 -14.90
C ILE A 476 7.75 4.55 -14.89
N GLY A 477 8.34 4.87 -13.74
CA GLY A 477 9.17 6.05 -13.55
C GLY A 477 9.74 6.11 -12.14
N SER A 478 10.84 6.84 -11.97
CA SER A 478 11.51 6.95 -10.66
C SER A 478 10.70 7.70 -9.61
N SER A 479 9.60 8.35 -10.00
CA SER A 479 8.68 9.03 -9.08
C SER A 479 7.46 8.17 -8.70
N ARG A 480 7.33 6.93 -9.19
CA ARG A 480 6.22 6.01 -8.88
C ARG A 480 6.46 5.30 -7.54
N ILE A 481 6.62 6.09 -6.49
CA ILE A 481 7.12 5.62 -5.20
C ILE A 481 6.10 5.67 -4.07
N ARG A 482 4.90 6.22 -4.32
CA ARG A 482 3.87 6.40 -3.31
C ARG A 482 2.84 5.28 -3.30
N VAL A 483 2.22 5.08 -2.15
CA VAL A 483 1.12 4.14 -1.90
C VAL A 483 0.00 4.89 -1.18
N THR A 484 -1.24 4.73 -1.64
CA THR A 484 -2.42 5.24 -0.92
C THR A 484 -2.80 4.32 0.24
N ASN A 485 -3.57 4.82 1.21
CA ASN A 485 -4.17 3.98 2.26
C ASN A 485 -4.97 2.78 1.69
N ALA A 486 -5.69 2.97 0.59
CA ALA A 486 -6.49 1.91 -0.03
C ALA A 486 -5.60 0.83 -0.68
N GLU A 487 -4.55 1.26 -1.40
CA GLU A 487 -3.55 0.36 -1.96
C GLU A 487 -2.84 -0.42 -0.84
N CYS A 488 -2.42 0.26 0.22
CA CYS A 488 -1.75 -0.40 1.34
C CYS A 488 -2.63 -1.47 2.01
N ASN A 489 -3.91 -1.17 2.25
CA ASN A 489 -4.82 -2.16 2.83
C ASN A 489 -5.00 -3.40 1.93
N SER A 490 -5.01 -3.24 0.61
CA SER A 490 -5.06 -4.37 -0.33
C SER A 490 -3.78 -5.20 -0.29
N LEU A 491 -2.62 -4.55 -0.24
CA LEU A 491 -1.32 -5.22 -0.11
C LEU A 491 -1.20 -6.02 1.20
N LEU A 492 -1.67 -5.45 2.31
CA LEU A 492 -1.67 -6.10 3.63
C LEU A 492 -2.63 -7.29 3.71
N ALA A 493 -3.80 -7.20 3.09
CA ALA A 493 -4.77 -8.29 3.06
C ALA A 493 -4.18 -9.58 2.43
N ARG A 494 -3.18 -9.46 1.56
CA ARG A 494 -2.46 -10.60 0.98
C ARG A 494 -1.62 -11.36 2.01
N ALA A 495 -1.07 -10.69 3.01
CA ALA A 495 -0.21 -11.31 4.03
C ALA A 495 -0.99 -12.25 4.96
N GLY A 496 -2.29 -12.00 5.18
CA GLY A 496 -3.20 -12.90 5.90
C GLY A 496 -3.68 -14.11 5.09
N SER A 497 -3.37 -14.16 3.78
CA SER A 497 -3.74 -15.28 2.90
C SER A 497 -2.54 -16.21 2.71
N PRO A 498 -2.63 -17.51 3.03
CA PRO A 498 -1.49 -18.41 2.91
C PRO A 498 -0.93 -18.41 1.49
N ALA A 499 0.37 -18.15 1.36
CA ALA A 499 1.14 -18.18 0.11
C ALA A 499 1.06 -19.53 -0.65
N THR A 500 0.56 -20.57 0.02
CA THR A 500 0.34 -21.92 -0.51
C THR A 500 -1.10 -22.18 -0.98
N GLY A 501 -2.02 -21.24 -0.75
CA GLY A 501 -3.33 -21.28 -1.39
C GLY A 501 -3.15 -20.92 -2.86
N ALA A 502 -2.86 -21.91 -3.70
CA ALA A 502 -3.35 -21.85 -5.08
C ALA A 502 -4.82 -21.46 -4.95
N LEU A 503 -5.16 -20.23 -5.35
CA LEU A 503 -6.55 -19.85 -5.43
C LEU A 503 -7.17 -20.88 -6.36
N THR A 504 -7.96 -21.79 -5.79
CA THR A 504 -8.76 -22.76 -6.54
C THR A 504 -9.85 -22.08 -7.38
N GLY A 505 -9.82 -20.75 -7.45
CA GLY A 505 -10.39 -19.96 -8.51
C GLY A 505 -9.30 -19.09 -9.14
N ALA A 506 -8.36 -19.68 -9.88
CA ALA A 506 -7.97 -19.01 -11.11
C ALA A 506 -9.29 -18.83 -11.86
N LEU A 507 -9.83 -17.60 -11.88
CA LEU A 507 -10.64 -17.24 -13.03
C LEU A 507 -9.71 -17.55 -14.19
N ALA A 508 -10.04 -18.62 -14.92
CA ALA A 508 -9.39 -18.91 -16.17
C ALA A 508 -9.32 -17.56 -16.88
N LEU A 509 -8.10 -17.14 -17.25
CA LEU A 509 -7.98 -16.09 -18.25
C LEU A 509 -9.05 -16.44 -19.30
N PRO A 510 -9.98 -15.52 -19.62
CA PRO A 510 -10.99 -15.83 -20.63
C PRO A 510 -10.23 -16.47 -21.78
N GLN A 511 -10.72 -17.61 -22.31
CA GLN A 511 -10.09 -18.23 -23.47
C GLN A 511 -9.99 -17.12 -24.50
N ALA A 512 -8.82 -16.50 -24.63
CA ALA A 512 -8.60 -15.51 -25.65
C ALA A 512 -8.75 -16.33 -26.92
N ASP A 513 -9.73 -15.95 -27.74
CA ASP A 513 -9.84 -16.50 -29.07
C ASP A 513 -8.43 -16.49 -29.67
N ASP A 514 -8.00 -17.57 -30.34
CA ASP A 514 -6.63 -17.82 -30.83
C ASP A 514 -6.07 -16.76 -31.82
N VAL A 515 -6.76 -15.64 -31.95
CA VAL A 515 -6.48 -14.50 -32.80
C VAL A 515 -5.56 -13.52 -32.06
N ILE A 516 -4.55 -13.00 -32.75
CA ILE A 516 -3.84 -11.79 -32.32
C ILE A 516 -4.84 -10.62 -32.42
N ARG A 517 -5.58 -10.37 -31.34
CA ARG A 517 -6.48 -9.21 -31.21
C ARG A 517 -5.74 -8.07 -30.53
N LEU A 518 -6.17 -6.85 -30.81
CA LEU A 518 -5.75 -5.67 -30.06
C LEU A 518 -6.73 -5.58 -28.90
N GLU A 519 -6.22 -5.55 -27.68
CA GLU A 519 -7.11 -5.45 -26.54
C GLU A 519 -7.58 -4.01 -26.32
N ARG A 520 -8.84 -3.92 -25.87
CA ARG A 520 -9.40 -2.79 -25.16
C ARG A 520 -8.75 -2.79 -23.76
N VAL A 521 -7.94 -1.77 -23.44
CA VAL A 521 -7.53 -1.56 -22.04
C VAL A 521 -8.79 -1.36 -21.19
N GLY A 522 -8.96 -2.22 -20.19
CA GLY A 522 -10.14 -2.25 -19.31
C GLY A 522 -10.44 -0.89 -18.65
N ASP A 523 -11.74 -0.59 -18.57
CA ASP A 523 -12.36 0.54 -17.86
C ASP A 523 -11.92 1.98 -18.23
N PHE A 524 -11.34 2.19 -19.42
CA PHE A 524 -11.32 3.55 -19.98
C PHE A 524 -12.69 3.89 -20.58
N THR A 525 -13.57 4.50 -19.78
CA THR A 525 -14.71 5.22 -20.34
C THR A 525 -14.18 6.36 -21.23
N PRO A 526 -14.52 6.44 -22.53
CA PRO A 526 -14.18 7.58 -23.37
C PRO A 526 -14.93 8.80 -22.85
N GLY A 527 -14.27 9.51 -21.94
CA GLY A 527 -14.86 10.56 -21.14
C GLY A 527 -13.77 11.51 -20.67
N ALA A 528 -13.37 12.44 -21.54
CA ALA A 528 -12.75 13.70 -21.18
C ALA A 528 -11.35 13.67 -20.50
N VAL A 529 -10.44 12.76 -20.90
CA VAL A 529 -9.00 12.98 -20.65
C VAL A 529 -8.42 13.78 -21.82
N PRO A 530 -7.80 14.96 -21.59
CA PRO A 530 -7.10 15.68 -22.64
C PRO A 530 -6.00 14.79 -23.22
N ILE A 531 -5.98 14.63 -24.55
CA ILE A 531 -4.85 13.99 -25.24
C ILE A 531 -3.59 14.74 -24.83
N GLN A 532 -2.63 14.01 -24.26
CA GLN A 532 -1.36 14.58 -23.81
C GLN A 532 -0.56 15.11 -25.02
N PRO A 533 0.38 16.04 -24.82
CA PRO A 533 1.36 16.33 -25.86
C PRO A 533 2.02 15.04 -26.35
N ILE A 534 2.13 14.86 -27.67
CA ILE A 534 2.61 13.61 -28.27
C ILE A 534 3.94 13.15 -27.66
N LYS A 535 4.86 14.10 -27.44
CA LYS A 535 6.14 13.86 -26.80
C LYS A 535 6.00 13.24 -25.41
N ASP A 536 5.10 13.77 -24.57
CA ASP A 536 4.88 13.26 -23.22
C ASP A 536 4.27 11.86 -23.25
N PHE A 537 3.42 11.57 -24.25
CA PHE A 537 2.81 10.25 -24.43
C PHE A 537 3.81 9.17 -24.86
N VAL A 538 4.64 9.44 -25.88
CA VAL A 538 5.58 8.42 -26.39
C VAL A 538 6.84 8.28 -25.54
N THR A 539 7.17 9.27 -24.70
CA THR A 539 8.32 9.22 -23.77
C THR A 539 8.00 8.64 -22.39
N GLN A 540 6.92 7.86 -22.31
CA GLN A 540 6.59 7.01 -21.17
C GLN A 540 6.89 5.55 -21.51
N ILE A 541 7.06 4.72 -20.49
CA ILE A 541 7.14 3.26 -20.61
C ILE A 541 5.97 2.71 -19.80
N TYR A 542 5.05 2.02 -20.47
CA TYR A 542 3.80 1.57 -19.89
C TYR A 542 3.95 0.12 -19.41
N PHE A 543 3.48 -0.21 -18.21
CA PHE A 543 3.56 -1.57 -17.67
C PHE A 543 2.82 -2.55 -18.57
N GLU A 544 1.57 -2.18 -18.85
CA GLU A 544 0.62 -2.86 -19.71
C GLU A 544 0.74 -2.41 -21.20
N GLY A 545 1.93 -1.99 -21.63
CA GLY A 545 2.19 -1.59 -23.00
C GLY A 545 1.54 -0.27 -23.43
N LEU A 546 2.00 0.26 -24.56
CA LEU A 546 1.52 1.50 -25.17
C LEU A 546 -0.01 1.45 -25.36
N PRO A 547 -0.78 2.43 -24.85
CA PRO A 547 -2.21 2.50 -25.10
C PRO A 547 -2.50 2.73 -26.60
N LEU A 548 -2.78 1.65 -27.32
CA LEU A 548 -2.82 1.65 -28.80
C LEU A 548 -3.99 2.47 -29.35
N ASP A 549 -5.11 2.53 -28.63
CA ASP A 549 -6.28 3.36 -28.95
C ASP A 549 -5.95 4.86 -28.84
N VAL A 550 -5.24 5.27 -27.79
CA VAL A 550 -4.75 6.64 -27.62
C VAL A 550 -3.71 6.97 -28.69
N ALA A 551 -2.77 6.07 -28.98
CA ALA A 551 -1.76 6.25 -30.02
C ALA A 551 -2.39 6.45 -31.41
N ALA A 552 -3.43 5.67 -31.74
CA ALA A 552 -4.17 5.80 -33.00
C ALA A 552 -5.06 7.05 -33.07
N SER A 553 -5.35 7.70 -31.94
CA SER A 553 -6.18 8.91 -31.90
C SER A 553 -5.45 10.20 -32.31
N TYR A 554 -4.11 10.18 -32.36
CA TYR A 554 -3.31 11.33 -32.81
C TYR A 554 -3.46 11.57 -34.32
N GLY A 555 -3.43 12.84 -34.72
CA GLY A 555 -3.56 13.25 -36.11
C GLY A 555 -2.25 13.18 -36.90
N PRO A 556 -2.30 13.28 -38.24
CA PRO A 556 -1.09 13.30 -39.08
C PRO A 556 -0.20 14.53 -38.88
N ASP A 557 -0.67 15.55 -38.16
CA ASP A 557 0.06 16.77 -37.84
C ASP A 557 1.25 16.56 -36.89
N VAL A 558 1.22 15.51 -36.07
CA VAL A 558 2.34 15.16 -35.17
C VAL A 558 3.41 14.26 -35.81
N VAL A 559 3.16 13.75 -37.02
CA VAL A 559 4.08 12.83 -37.71
C VAL A 559 5.47 13.42 -37.93
N PRO A 560 5.64 14.69 -38.36
CA PRO A 560 6.97 15.28 -38.48
C PRO A 560 7.76 15.29 -37.17
N GLU A 561 7.10 15.61 -36.05
CA GLU A 561 7.73 15.59 -34.72
C GLU A 561 8.15 14.16 -34.33
N LEU A 562 7.28 13.17 -34.55
CA LEU A 562 7.60 11.76 -34.27
C LEU A 562 8.74 11.23 -35.14
N VAL A 563 8.82 11.63 -36.42
CA VAL A 563 9.94 11.26 -37.31
C VAL A 563 11.26 11.87 -36.84
N GLU A 564 11.25 13.12 -36.37
CA GLU A 564 12.42 13.73 -35.74
C GLU A 564 12.82 12.99 -34.46
N MET A 565 11.86 12.62 -33.63
CA MET A 565 12.09 11.85 -32.41
C MET A 565 12.65 10.45 -32.69
N LEU A 566 12.16 9.74 -33.72
CA LEU A 566 12.66 8.42 -34.12
C LEU A 566 14.11 8.45 -34.62
N ALA A 567 14.56 9.61 -35.10
CA ALA A 567 15.92 9.81 -35.55
C ALA A 567 16.88 10.24 -34.42
N ASP A 568 16.37 10.60 -33.24
CA ASP A 568 17.16 11.11 -32.11
C ASP A 568 17.69 9.96 -31.23
N PRO A 569 19.01 9.67 -31.24
CA PRO A 569 19.57 8.59 -30.42
C PRO A 569 19.30 8.73 -28.92
N SER A 570 19.13 9.96 -28.42
CA SER A 570 18.85 10.19 -26.99
C SER A 570 17.47 9.70 -26.55
N LEU A 571 16.60 9.37 -27.51
CA LEU A 571 15.26 8.84 -27.29
C LEU A 571 15.15 7.35 -27.59
N VAL A 572 16.27 6.62 -27.78
CA VAL A 572 16.23 5.19 -28.17
C VAL A 572 15.36 4.33 -27.25
N THR A 573 15.34 4.65 -25.94
CA THR A 573 14.51 3.98 -24.93
C THR A 573 13.02 4.01 -25.29
N TYR A 574 12.59 5.00 -26.05
CA TYR A 574 11.21 5.26 -26.44
C TYR A 574 10.94 5.01 -27.92
N HIS A 575 11.95 4.59 -28.71
CA HIS A 575 11.79 4.39 -30.15
C HIS A 575 10.72 3.36 -30.49
N GLU A 576 10.51 2.35 -29.63
CA GLU A 576 9.41 1.40 -29.81
C GLU A 576 8.05 2.13 -29.81
N ASN A 577 7.77 2.94 -28.78
CA ASN A 577 6.52 3.70 -28.68
C ASN A 577 6.38 4.73 -29.79
N ILE A 578 7.46 5.40 -30.17
CA ILE A 578 7.49 6.35 -31.28
C ILE A 578 7.12 5.66 -32.60
N ALA A 579 7.76 4.51 -32.89
CA ALA A 579 7.58 3.79 -34.14
C ALA A 579 6.20 3.12 -34.24
N LEU A 580 5.70 2.53 -33.14
CA LEU A 580 4.34 2.02 -33.04
C LEU A 580 3.31 3.12 -33.27
N THR A 581 3.47 4.28 -32.62
CA THR A 581 2.56 5.42 -32.78
C THR A 581 2.56 5.95 -34.21
N LEU A 582 3.74 6.04 -34.86
CA LEU A 582 3.84 6.42 -36.28
C LEU A 582 3.03 5.48 -37.19
N GLY A 583 3.10 4.18 -36.94
CA GLY A 583 2.33 3.17 -37.68
C GLY A 583 0.82 3.28 -37.44
N LEU A 584 0.42 3.48 -36.18
CA LEU A 584 -0.98 3.56 -35.74
C LEU A 584 -1.69 4.86 -36.16
N ILE A 585 -0.97 5.96 -36.38
CA ILE A 585 -1.54 7.18 -36.98
C ILE A 585 -1.98 6.92 -38.44
N GLY A 586 -1.38 5.94 -39.12
CA GLY A 586 -1.78 5.54 -40.47
C GLY A 586 -1.44 6.56 -41.57
N SER A 587 -0.55 7.52 -41.29
CA SER A 587 -0.13 8.53 -42.27
C SER A 587 0.90 7.95 -43.25
N PRO A 588 0.69 8.05 -44.58
CA PRO A 588 1.68 7.62 -45.57
C PRO A 588 3.06 8.28 -45.41
N LEU A 589 3.13 9.44 -44.76
CA LEU A 589 4.39 10.13 -44.45
C LEU A 589 5.30 9.33 -43.50
N ALA A 590 4.77 8.33 -42.79
CA ALA A 590 5.53 7.46 -41.90
C ALA A 590 6.22 6.28 -42.62
N ALA A 591 5.83 5.96 -43.86
CA ALA A 591 6.31 4.78 -44.59
C ALA A 591 7.84 4.78 -44.78
N GLU A 592 8.37 5.79 -45.47
CA GLU A 592 9.81 5.91 -45.73
C GLU A 592 10.63 6.00 -44.43
N PRO A 593 10.27 6.84 -43.43
CA PRO A 593 10.98 6.88 -42.16
C PRO A 593 11.07 5.53 -41.45
N LEU A 594 9.96 4.78 -41.36
CA LEU A 594 9.93 3.46 -40.71
C LEU A 594 10.73 2.41 -41.49
N GLN A 595 10.55 2.30 -42.80
CA GLN A 595 11.34 1.38 -43.64
C GLN A 595 12.84 1.68 -43.57
N ALA A 596 13.20 2.97 -43.58
CA ALA A 596 14.59 3.39 -43.46
C ALA A 596 15.15 3.12 -42.05
N TYR A 597 14.36 3.28 -40.99
CA TYR A 597 14.75 2.92 -39.64
C TYR A 597 15.05 1.41 -39.54
N VAL A 598 14.14 0.56 -40.03
CA VAL A 598 14.31 -0.91 -40.06
C VAL A 598 15.53 -1.31 -40.89
N SER A 599 15.62 -0.84 -42.14
CA SER A 599 16.71 -1.21 -43.05
C SER A 599 18.09 -0.82 -42.51
N ARG A 600 18.17 0.24 -41.69
CA ARG A 600 19.43 0.68 -41.06
C ARG A 600 19.77 -0.12 -39.81
N GLY A 601 18.90 -1.01 -39.34
CA GLY A 601 19.03 -1.71 -38.05
C GLY A 601 18.88 -0.75 -36.87
N GLY A 602 17.98 0.23 -36.96
CA GLY A 602 17.70 1.19 -35.89
C GLY A 602 18.79 2.22 -35.65
N VAL A 603 18.89 2.71 -34.42
CA VAL A 603 19.91 3.68 -33.98
C VAL A 603 20.88 3.00 -33.01
N ASP A 604 22.14 3.41 -33.05
CA ASP A 604 23.18 2.92 -32.14
C ASP A 604 23.21 3.80 -30.87
N ASP A 605 22.99 3.19 -29.71
CA ASP A 605 23.06 3.84 -28.39
C ASP A 605 23.92 3.03 -27.39
N GLY A 606 24.56 1.96 -27.83
CA GLY A 606 25.31 1.05 -26.94
C GLY A 606 24.45 0.23 -25.95
N ASP A 607 23.11 0.39 -25.94
CA ASP A 607 22.16 -0.50 -25.28
C ASP A 607 21.40 -1.34 -26.32
N LEU A 608 21.69 -2.64 -26.28
CA LEU A 608 21.35 -3.60 -27.30
C LEU A 608 19.85 -3.89 -27.36
N ARG A 609 19.26 -4.09 -26.18
CA ARG A 609 17.86 -4.48 -26.03
C ARG A 609 16.92 -3.32 -26.36
N ARG A 610 17.35 -2.08 -26.10
CA ARG A 610 16.59 -0.88 -26.49
C ARG A 610 16.57 -0.68 -27.99
N ALA A 611 17.72 -0.86 -28.65
CA ALA A 611 17.81 -0.75 -30.10
C ALA A 611 16.94 -1.81 -30.80
N GLU A 612 16.92 -3.03 -30.26
CA GLU A 612 16.07 -4.13 -30.70
C GLU A 612 14.58 -3.82 -30.54
N LYS A 613 14.09 -3.45 -29.35
CA LYS A 613 12.69 -3.05 -29.13
C LYS A 613 12.25 -1.93 -30.08
N GLY A 614 13.13 -0.98 -30.39
CA GLY A 614 12.87 0.05 -31.40
C GLY A 614 12.65 -0.52 -32.81
N ILE A 615 13.42 -1.54 -33.23
CA ILE A 615 13.22 -2.23 -34.51
C ILE A 615 11.93 -3.03 -34.51
N VAL A 616 11.64 -3.76 -33.43
CA VAL A 616 10.39 -4.50 -33.25
C VAL A 616 9.20 -3.56 -33.41
N GLY A 617 9.17 -2.45 -32.67
CA GLY A 617 8.12 -1.44 -32.78
C GLY A 617 7.97 -0.85 -34.19
N ALA A 618 9.06 -0.68 -34.94
CA ALA A 618 9.01 -0.19 -36.31
C ALA A 618 8.47 -1.23 -37.30
N VAL A 619 8.84 -2.51 -37.16
CA VAL A 619 8.32 -3.61 -37.99
C VAL A 619 6.81 -3.78 -37.74
N ILE A 620 6.40 -3.78 -36.47
CA ILE A 620 4.97 -3.83 -36.08
C ILE A 620 4.21 -2.59 -36.58
N GLY A 621 4.81 -1.40 -36.43
CA GLY A 621 4.27 -0.14 -36.95
C GLY A 621 4.03 -0.16 -38.46
N LEU A 622 4.92 -0.78 -39.24
CA LEU A 622 4.73 -0.97 -40.68
C LEU A 622 3.54 -1.88 -41.00
N GLY A 623 3.28 -2.90 -40.18
CA GLY A 623 2.09 -3.74 -40.28
C GLY A 623 0.80 -2.93 -40.12
N TYR A 624 0.71 -2.10 -39.09
CA TYR A 624 -0.42 -1.19 -38.89
C TYR A 624 -0.57 -0.19 -40.03
N LEU A 625 0.53 0.42 -40.46
CA LEU A 625 0.52 1.39 -41.55
C LEU A 625 0.00 0.75 -42.84
N ALA A 626 0.49 -0.44 -43.19
CA ALA A 626 0.03 -1.20 -44.35
C ALA A 626 -1.47 -1.55 -44.29
N GLY A 627 -1.99 -1.84 -43.09
CA GLY A 627 -3.41 -2.09 -42.88
C GLY A 627 -4.29 -0.85 -43.03
N GLN A 628 -3.78 0.33 -42.70
CA GLN A 628 -4.52 1.58 -42.83
C GLN A 628 -4.44 2.20 -44.23
N THR A 629 -3.30 2.08 -44.90
CA THR A 629 -3.08 2.69 -46.23
C THR A 629 -3.44 1.75 -47.38
N SER A 630 -3.55 0.44 -47.12
CA SER A 630 -3.65 -0.59 -48.16
C SER A 630 -2.51 -0.53 -49.17
N ASP A 631 -1.31 -0.15 -48.72
CA ASP A 631 -0.12 -0.01 -49.57
C ASP A 631 0.55 -1.38 -49.80
N PRO A 632 0.60 -1.90 -51.04
CA PRO A 632 1.21 -3.19 -51.35
C PRO A 632 2.73 -3.17 -51.22
N GLU A 633 3.40 -2.01 -51.32
CA GLU A 633 4.85 -1.92 -51.15
C GLU A 633 5.25 -2.17 -49.70
N LEU A 634 4.43 -1.74 -48.74
CA LEU A 634 4.65 -2.03 -47.32
C LEU A 634 4.47 -3.51 -47.01
N VAL A 635 3.47 -4.17 -47.62
CA VAL A 635 3.29 -5.63 -47.48
C VAL A 635 4.47 -6.39 -48.07
N GLN A 636 4.95 -5.99 -49.25
CA GLN A 636 6.12 -6.63 -49.86
C GLN A 636 7.37 -6.44 -49.00
N PHE A 637 7.58 -5.26 -48.42
CA PHE A 637 8.69 -5.01 -47.50
C PHE A 637 8.65 -5.94 -46.28
N LEU A 638 7.46 -6.17 -45.70
CA LEU A 638 7.28 -7.12 -44.60
C LEU A 638 7.52 -8.58 -45.04
N ILE A 639 7.07 -8.97 -46.24
CA ILE A 639 7.38 -10.29 -46.82
C ILE A 639 8.89 -10.47 -46.98
N ASP A 640 9.59 -9.45 -47.50
CA ASP A 640 11.04 -9.48 -47.68
C ASP A 640 11.78 -9.61 -46.35
N LEU A 641 11.25 -9.03 -45.26
CA LEU A 641 11.78 -9.21 -43.90
C LEU A 641 11.46 -10.58 -43.29
N ALA A 642 10.35 -11.21 -43.67
CA ALA A 642 9.99 -12.56 -43.22
C ALA A 642 10.81 -13.64 -43.94
N GLU A 643 11.09 -13.47 -45.23
CA GLU A 643 11.87 -14.41 -46.05
C GLU A 643 13.40 -14.25 -45.88
N PRO A 644 14.20 -15.28 -46.19
CA PRO A 644 15.67 -15.23 -46.12
C PRO A 644 16.27 -14.38 -47.25
N THR A 645 15.89 -13.11 -47.33
CA THR A 645 16.35 -12.12 -48.31
C THR A 645 17.61 -11.40 -47.83
N GLU A 646 18.24 -10.67 -48.75
CA GLU A 646 19.34 -9.75 -48.42
C GLU A 646 18.88 -8.69 -47.40
N LEU A 647 17.67 -8.13 -47.56
CA LEU A 647 17.09 -7.15 -46.64
C LEU A 647 17.02 -7.70 -45.20
N ARG A 648 16.49 -8.91 -45.01
CA ARG A 648 16.43 -9.56 -43.70
C ARG A 648 17.82 -9.76 -43.11
N SER A 649 18.73 -10.32 -43.91
CA SER A 649 20.10 -10.63 -43.47
C SER A 649 20.91 -9.38 -43.11
N GLU A 650 20.78 -8.30 -43.87
CA GLU A 650 21.46 -7.03 -43.59
C GLU A 650 20.86 -6.33 -42.39
N THR A 651 19.54 -6.31 -42.26
CA THR A 651 18.85 -5.75 -41.08
C THR A 651 19.30 -6.47 -39.82
N ALA A 652 19.28 -7.81 -39.82
CA ALA A 652 19.73 -8.62 -38.71
C ALA A 652 21.21 -8.42 -38.38
N ALA A 653 22.08 -8.36 -39.39
CA ALA A 653 23.51 -8.12 -39.18
C ALA A 653 23.79 -6.73 -38.60
N ARG A 654 23.07 -5.70 -39.07
CA ARG A 654 23.18 -4.32 -38.56
C ARG A 654 22.65 -4.24 -37.13
N LEU A 655 21.50 -4.87 -36.85
CA LEU A 655 20.94 -4.97 -35.51
C LEU A 655 21.94 -5.67 -34.58
N ALA A 656 22.37 -6.89 -34.88
CA ALA A 656 23.32 -7.65 -34.05
C ALA A 656 24.67 -6.93 -33.85
N THR A 657 25.13 -6.13 -34.81
CA THR A 657 26.35 -5.32 -34.65
C THR A 657 26.17 -4.21 -33.63
N LYS A 658 25.04 -3.49 -33.67
CA LYS A 658 24.72 -2.41 -32.71
C LYS A 658 24.25 -2.95 -31.37
N ALA A 659 23.57 -4.08 -31.42
CA ALA A 659 22.94 -4.80 -30.33
C ALA A 659 23.80 -5.98 -29.83
N GLY A 660 25.11 -6.03 -30.15
CA GLY A 660 26.10 -6.88 -29.48
C GLY A 660 25.68 -8.34 -29.26
N GLY A 661 24.95 -8.91 -30.21
CA GLY A 661 24.24 -10.18 -30.09
C GLY A 661 24.50 -11.14 -31.26
N SER A 662 23.81 -12.27 -31.27
CA SER A 662 23.92 -13.23 -32.36
C SER A 662 23.20 -12.72 -33.60
N VAL A 663 23.91 -12.63 -34.73
CA VAL A 663 23.29 -12.34 -36.04
C VAL A 663 22.18 -13.35 -36.34
N ALA A 664 22.31 -14.59 -35.86
CA ALA A 664 21.33 -15.63 -36.12
C ALA A 664 20.05 -15.46 -35.29
N GLU A 665 20.15 -15.03 -34.03
CA GLU A 665 18.98 -14.70 -33.19
C GLU A 665 18.25 -13.47 -33.74
N ALA A 666 18.98 -12.38 -33.98
CA ALA A 666 18.41 -11.17 -34.59
C ALA A 666 17.73 -11.44 -35.96
N ASN A 667 18.20 -12.44 -36.71
CA ASN A 667 17.58 -12.86 -37.97
C ASN A 667 16.26 -13.61 -37.72
N ASP A 668 16.23 -14.45 -36.69
CA ASP A 668 15.02 -15.15 -36.28
C ASP A 668 13.95 -14.17 -35.79
N ASP A 669 14.32 -13.17 -34.97
CA ASP A 669 13.39 -12.19 -34.41
C ASP A 669 12.84 -11.21 -35.44
N VAL A 670 13.68 -10.68 -36.35
CA VAL A 670 13.21 -9.81 -37.44
C VAL A 670 12.15 -10.53 -38.29
N ALA A 671 12.36 -11.80 -38.62
CA ALA A 671 11.38 -12.56 -39.38
C ALA A 671 10.13 -12.90 -38.55
N ARG A 672 10.28 -13.23 -37.26
CA ARG A 672 9.17 -13.46 -36.34
C ARG A 672 8.22 -12.26 -36.28
N TYR A 673 8.75 -11.06 -36.01
CA TYR A 673 7.94 -9.85 -35.93
C TYR A 673 7.41 -9.41 -37.30
N ALA A 674 8.11 -9.72 -38.40
CA ALA A 674 7.56 -9.51 -39.74
C ALA A 674 6.33 -10.42 -40.01
N ILE A 675 6.36 -11.68 -39.57
CA ILE A 675 5.21 -12.60 -39.65
C ILE A 675 4.02 -12.08 -38.85
N ILE A 676 4.27 -11.62 -37.61
CA ILE A 676 3.23 -10.98 -36.77
C ILE A 676 2.66 -9.75 -37.48
N SER A 677 3.53 -8.89 -38.02
CA SER A 677 3.15 -7.65 -38.71
C SER A 677 2.32 -7.90 -39.97
N LEU A 678 2.61 -8.97 -40.71
CA LEU A 678 1.80 -9.39 -41.86
C LEU A 678 0.36 -9.71 -41.44
N GLY A 679 0.16 -10.22 -40.21
CA GLY A 679 -1.15 -10.38 -39.58
C GLY A 679 -1.93 -9.07 -39.46
N PHE A 680 -1.26 -7.93 -39.25
CA PHE A 680 -1.91 -6.62 -39.06
C PHE A 680 -2.30 -5.90 -40.36
N THR A 681 -1.92 -6.43 -41.52
CA THR A 681 -2.09 -5.72 -42.80
C THR A 681 -3.50 -5.82 -43.37
N GLY A 682 -4.27 -6.87 -43.05
CA GLY A 682 -5.55 -7.15 -43.71
C GLY A 682 -5.48 -7.41 -45.22
N GLN A 683 -4.29 -7.48 -45.82
CA GLN A 683 -4.14 -7.58 -47.28
C GLN A 683 -4.07 -9.03 -47.78
N PRO A 684 -4.69 -9.36 -48.94
CA PRO A 684 -4.67 -10.70 -49.52
C PRO A 684 -3.26 -11.25 -49.76
N GLU A 685 -2.32 -10.39 -50.14
CA GLU A 685 -0.93 -10.73 -50.41
C GLU A 685 -0.23 -11.28 -49.17
N ALA A 686 -0.50 -10.68 -48.00
CA ALA A 686 0.02 -11.14 -46.71
C ALA A 686 -0.57 -12.50 -46.32
N SER A 687 -1.88 -12.68 -46.43
CA SER A 687 -2.52 -13.99 -46.14
C SER A 687 -2.01 -15.09 -47.09
N ALA A 688 -1.89 -14.82 -48.39
CA ALA A 688 -1.33 -15.77 -49.34
C ALA A 688 0.12 -16.16 -49.01
N PHE A 689 0.92 -15.21 -48.52
CA PHE A 689 2.26 -15.50 -48.00
C PHE A 689 2.21 -16.38 -46.76
N LEU A 690 1.39 -16.03 -45.77
CA LEU A 690 1.29 -16.76 -44.50
C LEU A 690 0.77 -18.20 -44.72
N GLU A 691 -0.23 -18.40 -45.58
CA GLU A 691 -0.77 -19.72 -45.95
C GLU A 691 0.27 -20.58 -46.67
N ARG A 692 1.00 -20.01 -47.65
CA ARG A 692 2.10 -20.69 -48.34
C ARG A 692 3.17 -21.13 -47.34
N THR A 693 3.48 -20.25 -46.40
CA THR A 693 4.52 -20.47 -45.39
C THR A 693 4.08 -21.53 -44.38
N LEU A 694 2.83 -21.52 -43.95
CA LEU A 694 2.26 -22.54 -43.05
C LEU A 694 2.35 -23.95 -43.65
N ALA A 695 2.24 -24.09 -44.97
CA ALA A 695 2.36 -25.37 -45.66
C ALA A 695 3.78 -25.95 -45.66
N ALA A 696 4.83 -25.11 -45.59
CA ALA A 696 6.23 -25.54 -45.56
C ALA A 696 7.13 -24.52 -44.81
N PRO A 697 7.00 -24.38 -43.47
CA PRO A 697 7.62 -23.29 -42.73
C PRO A 697 9.16 -23.31 -42.77
N GLU A 698 9.75 -24.49 -42.62
CA GLU A 698 11.22 -24.68 -42.63
C GLU A 698 11.84 -24.33 -43.99
N ASP A 699 11.16 -24.68 -45.08
CA ASP A 699 11.63 -24.45 -46.45
C ASP A 699 11.59 -22.97 -46.83
N VAL A 700 10.55 -22.25 -46.37
CA VAL A 700 10.30 -20.85 -46.72
C VAL A 700 11.08 -19.90 -45.81
N LEU A 701 11.02 -20.09 -44.49
CA LEU A 701 11.53 -19.12 -43.51
C LEU A 701 12.98 -19.40 -43.09
N LYS A 702 13.39 -20.68 -43.07
CA LYS A 702 14.67 -21.15 -42.50
C LYS A 702 14.92 -20.61 -41.08
N LEU A 703 13.87 -20.66 -40.25
CA LEU A 703 13.87 -20.15 -38.87
C LEU A 703 14.13 -21.25 -37.85
N ARG A 704 14.53 -20.83 -36.64
CA ARG A 704 14.65 -21.70 -35.46
C ARG A 704 13.58 -21.44 -34.38
N VAL A 705 12.54 -20.68 -34.72
CA VAL A 705 11.47 -20.26 -33.79
C VAL A 705 10.58 -21.45 -33.40
N PRO A 706 10.47 -21.80 -32.11
CA PRO A 706 9.48 -22.78 -31.62
C PRO A 706 8.05 -22.34 -31.93
N ASP A 707 7.14 -23.30 -32.13
CA ASP A 707 5.71 -23.02 -32.37
C ASP A 707 5.36 -22.05 -33.52
N VAL A 708 6.26 -21.84 -34.49
CA VAL A 708 6.06 -20.98 -35.67
C VAL A 708 4.76 -21.29 -36.45
N GLN A 709 4.28 -22.53 -36.40
CA GLN A 709 3.00 -22.91 -37.02
C GLN A 709 1.78 -22.25 -36.35
N ASN A 710 1.80 -22.12 -35.01
CA ASN A 710 0.75 -21.41 -34.29
C ASN A 710 0.83 -19.93 -34.64
N LEU A 711 2.01 -19.32 -34.58
CA LEU A 711 2.23 -17.93 -34.97
C LEU A 711 1.67 -17.61 -36.37
N LEU A 712 1.99 -18.46 -37.36
CA LEU A 712 1.47 -18.34 -38.73
C LEU A 712 -0.06 -18.45 -38.78
N ARG A 713 -0.66 -19.39 -38.03
CA ARG A 713 -2.11 -19.56 -37.97
C ARG A 713 -2.79 -18.32 -37.38
N GLN A 714 -2.27 -17.78 -36.28
CA GLN A 714 -2.84 -16.58 -35.67
C GLN A 714 -2.67 -15.37 -36.59
N GLY A 715 -1.53 -15.25 -37.27
CA GLY A 715 -1.31 -14.22 -38.28
C GLY A 715 -2.33 -14.29 -39.43
N ILE A 716 -2.66 -15.48 -39.93
CA ILE A 716 -3.71 -15.67 -40.95
C ILE A 716 -5.07 -15.21 -40.41
N GLU A 717 -5.45 -15.67 -39.22
CA GLU A 717 -6.73 -15.34 -38.61
C GLU A 717 -6.88 -13.83 -38.36
N SER A 718 -5.84 -13.18 -37.83
CA SER A 718 -5.83 -11.73 -37.63
C SER A 718 -5.88 -10.96 -38.94
N ASN A 719 -5.15 -11.41 -39.97
CA ASN A 719 -5.19 -10.77 -41.28
C ASN A 719 -6.59 -10.84 -41.89
N ASP A 720 -7.22 -12.01 -41.84
CA ASP A 720 -8.55 -12.21 -42.39
C ASP A 720 -9.62 -11.42 -41.61
N LEU A 721 -9.46 -11.27 -40.30
CA LEU A 721 -10.32 -10.42 -39.47
C LEU A 721 -10.16 -8.94 -39.82
N ILE A 722 -8.94 -8.44 -39.94
CA ILE A 722 -8.67 -7.05 -40.34
C ILE A 722 -9.18 -6.79 -41.76
N ARG A 723 -9.06 -7.76 -42.68
CA ARG A 723 -9.62 -7.65 -44.03
C ARG A 723 -11.15 -7.53 -44.01
N ARG A 724 -11.82 -8.30 -43.14
CA ARG A 724 -13.27 -8.36 -43.05
C ARG A 724 -13.85 -7.13 -42.35
N ASP A 725 -13.24 -6.73 -41.24
CA ASP A 725 -13.81 -5.79 -40.28
C ASP A 725 -13.06 -4.45 -40.25
N GLY A 726 -11.88 -4.37 -40.86
CA GLY A 726 -10.99 -3.21 -40.80
C GLY A 726 -10.19 -3.16 -39.50
N LEU A 727 -9.02 -2.50 -39.56
CA LEU A 727 -8.13 -2.35 -38.39
C LEU A 727 -8.81 -1.59 -37.23
N GLN A 728 -9.74 -0.67 -37.56
CA GLN A 728 -10.48 0.13 -36.59
C GLN A 728 -11.59 -0.61 -35.82
N ILE A 729 -11.93 -1.85 -36.18
CA ILE A 729 -12.83 -2.68 -35.36
C ILE A 729 -12.03 -3.47 -34.32
N ILE A 730 -10.72 -3.62 -34.52
CA ILE A 730 -9.82 -4.30 -33.59
C ILE A 730 -9.21 -3.28 -32.59
N LEU A 731 -8.92 -2.04 -33.03
CA LEU A 731 -8.66 -0.89 -32.13
C LEU A 731 -10.00 -0.22 -31.81
N PRO A 732 -10.54 -0.25 -30.57
CA PRO A 732 -11.84 0.34 -30.32
C PRO A 732 -11.81 1.86 -30.56
N ILE A 733 -12.58 2.35 -31.54
CA ILE A 733 -13.02 3.75 -31.61
C ILE A 733 -14.53 3.76 -31.52
N ASP A 734 -15.07 3.95 -30.31
CA ASP A 734 -16.42 4.46 -30.14
C ASP A 734 -16.35 5.94 -29.77
N ARG A 735 -17.00 6.76 -30.60
CA ARG A 735 -17.05 8.22 -30.58
C ARG A 735 -17.63 8.82 -29.30
#